data_AF-A0A2D9HDU9-F1
#
_entry.id   AF-A0A2D9HDU9-F1
#
_cell.length_a   1.000
_cell.length_b   1.000
_cell.length_c   1.000
_cell.angle_alpha   90.00
_cell.angle_beta   90.00
_cell.angle_gamma   90.00
#
_symmetry.space_group_name_H-M   'P 1'
#
loop_
_entity.id
_entity.type
_entity.pdbx_description
1 polymer ?
#
loop_
_entity_poly.entity_id
_entity_poly.type
_entity_poly.pdbx_seq_one_letter_code
_entity_poly.pdbx_strand_id
1 'polypeptide(L)'
;MQTRWLFILGASLLACPGEQVVVRDIPSECGNGEIEADETCDDGNKEPGDGCTDGCILARCGDSITRTDLDPQAEGAEQCDDGNTVDQDACRNNCLLARCGDGVVRSDLGEGELGFERCDDGNDSDEDGCVAGCAPAVCGDGLVHEGIEACDDGNDSDEDECTNACQLPGCGDGLLQPGEDCDDGNQAETDACRNDCREARCGDGVLRRGLSEDEPGYEACDDGNENDNDACKSDCQPNVCGDGIRGPGEGCDDGNDIAEDSCHECRPAECGDGILQDGEVCDDGNRIEDDGCLSSCAQARCGDGVLRQDLQPEDERYEDCDDGDGVNDNGCTNACRLAQCGDQIVRAGAEECDDGNRINEDECSNACERARCGDAIVQNDEECDDGNNNDHDACTTFCADARCGDAIVHVGVEECDDGNEVAGDNCTPDCRVARCGDGFLAPGETCDDGNDVDDDACRNNCQSPRCGDGVVQEGEECDDGNRVEGDACLNDCLEARCGDGALQLGVEACDDGNAVETDACLNDCTTAECGDGLLFVGVEQCDDGNLIETDACLNNCAIARCGDQQIQAGIEECDDGNILETDACLNNCVAAQCGDGLIRENVEECDDGNGDETDDCLSNCEAATCGDEQVHEGIEECDDGNIDDGDACANDCTLNLGQTQVAPAQHCLQLIEIDPQTPSGIYWIDPEGGDTADAFQAYCEMDSDGGGWTLILRVSRHDNSIDFLSGGEGWSRSNYGDVSNIQVNDPAHPQDHISPAYGRLSADNMMVRNRLDQASHGVRTTDNFLANRTARSLINQSMVDGGRACSSSVTYFNGSPQHGGYNYLVLSGDESGDTEPGRIALRRACNGDAESLQVGYTRSGHGDREVWSQGDHWGNLTAVSVFVR
;
A
#
# COMPACT_ATOMS: atom_id res chain seq x y z
N MET A 1 18.07 32.79 27.10
CA MET A 1 17.91 34.25 27.26
C MET A 1 16.45 34.49 27.59
N GLN A 2 16.00 34.92 28.76
CA GLN A 2 16.17 36.24 29.39
C GLN A 2 15.96 36.14 30.92
N THR A 3 16.86 36.78 31.64
CA THR A 3 16.82 37.13 33.08
C THR A 3 15.71 38.12 33.44
N ARG A 4 15.13 38.00 34.66
CA ARG A 4 15.07 39.13 35.62
C ARG A 4 14.71 38.75 37.07
N TRP A 5 15.48 39.36 37.96
CA TRP A 5 15.49 39.33 39.43
C TRP A 5 14.46 40.29 40.06
N LEU A 6 14.05 40.06 41.32
CA LEU A 6 13.83 41.11 42.34
C LEU A 6 13.70 40.48 43.76
N PHE A 7 14.75 40.52 44.60
CA PHE A 7 14.98 41.42 45.74
C PHE A 7 14.27 41.12 47.08
N ILE A 8 15.09 40.62 48.00
CA ILE A 8 14.91 40.54 49.45
C ILE A 8 14.99 41.94 50.08
N LEU A 9 14.13 42.24 51.06
CA LEU A 9 14.35 43.30 52.06
C LEU A 9 13.78 42.88 53.42
N GLY A 10 14.68 42.68 54.39
CA GLY A 10 14.35 42.43 55.78
C GLY A 10 14.21 43.69 56.63
N ALA A 11 13.43 43.60 57.70
CA ALA A 11 13.52 44.43 58.92
C ALA A 11 12.81 43.67 60.07
N SER A 12 13.54 43.09 61.02
CA SER A 12 13.93 43.66 62.33
C SER A 12 12.88 43.51 63.46
N LEU A 13 13.21 42.61 64.41
CA LEU A 13 13.19 42.79 65.87
C LEU A 13 11.85 43.03 66.61
N LEU A 14 11.39 42.04 67.40
CA LEU A 14 11.47 42.02 68.88
C LEU A 14 10.63 40.88 69.49
N ALA A 15 11.25 40.15 70.41
CA ALA A 15 10.68 39.05 71.17
C ALA A 15 9.72 39.50 72.29
N CYS A 16 8.66 38.70 72.52
CA CYS A 16 7.91 38.61 73.78
C CYS A 16 7.90 37.13 74.23
N PRO A 17 7.99 36.83 75.54
CA PRO A 17 8.21 35.48 76.05
C PRO A 17 6.92 34.65 76.03
N GLY A 18 7.09 33.35 75.77
CA GLY A 18 6.03 32.39 75.49
C GLY A 18 5.17 32.00 76.68
N GLU A 19 3.92 31.71 76.35
CA GLU A 19 2.98 30.92 77.12
C GLU A 19 3.04 29.49 76.56
N GLN A 20 3.31 28.51 77.41
CA GLN A 20 3.36 27.10 77.00
C GLN A 20 1.94 26.63 76.66
N VAL A 21 1.67 26.43 75.37
CA VAL A 21 0.51 25.65 74.91
C VAL A 21 0.86 24.18 75.05
N VAL A 22 0.16 23.49 75.94
CA VAL A 22 0.14 22.02 76.00
C VAL A 22 -0.86 21.58 74.94
N VAL A 23 -0.38 21.09 73.80
CA VAL A 23 -1.21 20.32 72.87
C VAL A 23 -1.46 18.98 73.54
N ARG A 24 -2.72 18.71 73.90
CA ARG A 24 -3.19 17.36 74.14
C ARG A 24 -3.71 16.87 72.81
N ASP A 25 -3.13 15.81 72.28
CA ASP A 25 -3.73 15.06 71.17
C ASP A 25 -5.04 14.48 71.69
N ILE A 26 -6.15 15.07 71.25
CA ILE A 26 -7.49 14.51 71.40
C ILE A 26 -7.58 13.47 70.27
N PRO A 27 -7.88 12.19 70.56
CA PRO A 27 -8.11 11.21 69.50
C PRO A 27 -9.29 11.69 68.66
N SER A 28 -9.12 11.69 67.34
CA SER A 28 -10.17 12.06 66.40
C SER A 28 -11.39 11.14 66.55
N GLU A 29 -12.56 11.75 66.67
CA GLU A 29 -13.84 11.07 66.80
C GLU A 29 -14.67 11.31 65.54
N CYS A 30 -14.65 10.35 64.63
CA CYS A 30 -15.43 10.39 63.40
C CYS A 30 -16.94 10.58 63.66
N GLY A 31 -17.58 11.46 62.89
CA GLY A 31 -19.02 11.70 62.89
C GLY A 31 -19.46 12.80 63.84
N ASN A 32 -18.59 13.76 64.13
CA ASN A 32 -18.83 14.87 65.07
C ASN A 32 -19.17 16.20 64.35
N GLY A 33 -19.00 16.24 63.03
CA GLY A 33 -19.30 17.36 62.13
C GLY A 33 -18.11 18.28 61.85
N GLU A 34 -16.91 17.94 62.30
CA GLU A 34 -15.67 18.71 62.11
C GLU A 34 -14.57 17.79 61.58
N ILE A 35 -13.97 18.12 60.44
CA ILE A 35 -12.86 17.34 59.85
C ILE A 35 -11.57 17.57 60.65
N GLU A 36 -11.07 16.54 61.31
CA GLU A 36 -9.82 16.56 62.08
C GLU A 36 -8.61 16.03 61.26
N ALA A 37 -7.39 16.13 61.81
CA ALA A 37 -6.15 15.91 61.04
C ALA A 37 -5.96 14.47 60.50
N ASP A 38 -6.67 13.50 61.07
CA ASP A 38 -6.62 12.08 60.69
C ASP A 38 -7.89 11.64 59.90
N GLU A 39 -8.76 12.58 59.52
CA GLU A 39 -10.03 12.33 58.81
C GLU A 39 -9.99 12.93 57.40
N THR A 40 -10.50 12.21 56.41
CA THR A 40 -10.62 12.74 55.03
C THR A 40 -12.02 13.31 54.74
N CYS A 41 -13.01 12.94 55.53
CA CYS A 41 -14.37 13.50 55.58
C CYS A 41 -14.94 13.37 57.00
N ASP A 42 -15.96 14.17 57.34
CA ASP A 42 -16.82 14.01 58.52
C ASP A 42 -18.16 14.70 58.19
N ASP A 43 -19.25 13.94 58.16
CA ASP A 43 -20.60 14.44 57.84
C ASP A 43 -21.53 14.56 59.06
N GLY A 44 -20.96 14.47 60.26
CA GLY A 44 -21.68 14.59 61.52
C GLY A 44 -22.44 13.34 61.94
N ASN A 45 -22.19 12.19 61.32
CA ASN A 45 -22.75 10.92 61.74
C ASN A 45 -21.80 9.72 61.50
N LYS A 46 -22.26 8.49 61.77
CA LYS A 46 -21.47 7.25 61.65
C LYS A 46 -22.16 6.22 60.76
N GLU A 47 -23.03 6.66 59.87
CA GLU A 47 -23.72 5.79 58.94
C GLU A 47 -22.82 5.62 57.72
N PRO A 48 -22.25 4.44 57.46
CA PRO A 48 -21.25 4.30 56.41
C PRO A 48 -21.80 4.48 54.99
N GLY A 49 -23.12 4.41 54.80
CA GLY A 49 -23.77 4.48 53.48
C GLY A 49 -24.14 5.88 53.02
N ASP A 50 -23.45 6.91 53.48
CA ASP A 50 -23.56 8.28 52.99
C ASP A 50 -22.21 8.77 52.44
N GLY A 51 -21.98 10.09 52.39
CA GLY A 51 -20.74 10.63 51.82
C GLY A 51 -19.47 10.27 52.59
N CYS A 52 -19.57 9.69 53.79
CA CYS A 52 -18.43 9.36 54.63
C CYS A 52 -18.60 8.00 55.35
N THR A 53 -17.59 7.14 55.27
CA THR A 53 -17.60 5.85 56.00
C THR A 53 -17.53 6.07 57.51
N ASP A 54 -17.85 5.04 58.30
CA ASP A 54 -17.78 5.10 59.78
C ASP A 54 -16.34 5.24 60.35
N GLY A 55 -15.33 5.13 59.46
CA GLY A 55 -13.92 5.40 59.69
C GLY A 55 -13.44 6.78 59.21
N CYS A 56 -14.33 7.66 58.77
CA CYS A 56 -14.03 9.01 58.27
C CYS A 56 -13.13 9.03 57.03
N ILE A 57 -13.36 8.02 56.19
CA ILE A 57 -12.82 7.89 54.84
C ILE A 57 -13.95 8.15 53.85
N LEU A 58 -13.68 8.91 52.80
CA LEU A 58 -14.67 9.19 51.76
C LEU A 58 -15.20 7.87 51.19
N ALA A 59 -16.52 7.66 51.20
CA ALA A 59 -17.14 6.51 50.55
C ALA A 59 -16.84 6.58 49.04
N ARG A 60 -16.25 5.52 48.50
CA ARG A 60 -15.79 5.44 47.11
C ARG A 60 -16.15 4.09 46.53
N CYS A 61 -16.52 4.12 45.25
CA CYS A 61 -16.70 2.89 44.48
C CYS A 61 -15.54 1.90 44.64
N GLY A 62 -15.88 0.67 45.05
CA GLY A 62 -14.95 -0.43 45.30
C GLY A 62 -14.52 -0.57 46.76
N ASP A 63 -15.19 0.09 47.71
CA ASP A 63 -14.90 -0.01 49.16
C ASP A 63 -15.83 -0.96 49.92
N SER A 64 -16.68 -1.70 49.20
CA SER A 64 -17.74 -2.59 49.67
C SER A 64 -18.92 -1.85 50.33
N ILE A 65 -19.04 -0.53 50.16
CA ILE A 65 -20.04 0.29 50.84
C ILE A 65 -20.82 1.12 49.81
N THR A 66 -21.99 0.62 49.40
CA THR A 66 -22.88 1.35 48.49
C THR A 66 -23.53 2.55 49.17
N ARG A 67 -23.41 3.73 48.56
CA ARG A 67 -24.09 4.96 49.01
C ARG A 67 -25.60 4.88 48.87
N THR A 68 -26.31 5.19 49.95
CA THR A 68 -27.78 5.17 50.07
C THR A 68 -28.39 6.54 50.40
N ASP A 69 -27.55 7.55 50.63
CA ASP A 69 -27.95 8.92 50.94
C ASP A 69 -28.46 9.69 49.72
N LEU A 70 -28.05 9.27 48.52
CA LEU A 70 -28.47 9.84 47.24
C LEU A 70 -29.66 9.07 46.66
N ASP A 71 -30.50 9.77 45.89
CA ASP A 71 -31.53 9.12 45.08
C ASP A 71 -30.84 8.19 44.06
N PRO A 72 -31.32 6.95 43.82
CA PRO A 72 -30.71 6.03 42.85
C PRO A 72 -30.58 6.57 41.42
N GLN A 73 -31.26 7.67 41.09
CA GLN A 73 -31.20 8.36 39.78
C GLN A 73 -30.41 9.68 39.85
N ALA A 74 -29.85 10.05 41.00
CA ALA A 74 -29.04 11.24 41.16
C ALA A 74 -27.61 11.01 40.65
N GLU A 75 -27.02 12.07 40.09
CA GLU A 75 -25.63 12.08 39.63
C GLU A 75 -24.68 11.79 40.81
N GLY A 76 -23.87 10.73 40.71
CA GLY A 76 -22.98 10.27 41.79
C GLY A 76 -23.59 9.27 42.78
N ALA A 77 -24.79 8.75 42.52
CA ALA A 77 -25.37 7.63 43.27
C ALA A 77 -24.81 6.29 42.75
N GLU A 78 -24.50 5.39 43.68
CA GLU A 78 -23.95 4.06 43.39
C GLU A 78 -25.10 3.05 43.26
N GLN A 79 -25.13 2.30 42.17
CA GLN A 79 -26.12 1.23 41.94
C GLN A 79 -25.64 -0.13 42.46
N CYS A 80 -24.33 -0.28 42.62
CA CYS A 80 -23.64 -1.44 43.16
C CYS A 80 -22.32 -0.97 43.79
N ASP A 81 -21.74 -1.78 44.67
CA ASP A 81 -20.35 -1.70 45.10
C ASP A 81 -19.95 -3.10 45.55
N ASP A 82 -18.91 -3.67 44.95
CA ASP A 82 -18.48 -5.05 45.16
C ASP A 82 -17.11 -5.16 45.84
N GLY A 83 -16.54 -4.03 46.29
CA GLY A 83 -15.29 -4.01 47.03
C GLY A 83 -14.02 -4.14 46.19
N ASN A 84 -14.11 -4.00 44.87
CA ASN A 84 -12.95 -4.07 44.00
C ASN A 84 -13.02 -3.02 42.87
N THR A 85 -12.01 -2.97 41.99
CA THR A 85 -11.92 -1.98 40.90
C THR A 85 -11.90 -2.64 39.51
N VAL A 86 -12.35 -3.88 39.41
CA VAL A 86 -12.42 -4.68 38.17
C VAL A 86 -13.69 -4.32 37.43
N ASP A 87 -13.55 -3.89 36.18
CA ASP A 87 -14.71 -3.47 35.38
C ASP A 87 -15.51 -4.60 34.76
N GLN A 88 -14.90 -5.78 34.65
CA GLN A 88 -15.43 -6.92 33.90
C GLN A 88 -16.27 -7.86 34.76
N ASP A 89 -16.85 -7.37 35.85
CA ASP A 89 -17.75 -8.12 36.71
C ASP A 89 -19.14 -7.48 36.79
N ALA A 90 -19.92 -7.82 37.83
CA ALA A 90 -21.27 -7.29 37.97
C ALA A 90 -21.32 -5.79 38.29
N CYS A 91 -20.23 -5.18 38.77
CA CYS A 91 -20.17 -3.79 39.18
C CYS A 91 -18.97 -3.06 38.57
N ARG A 92 -19.24 -2.12 37.67
CA ARG A 92 -18.18 -1.30 37.08
C ARG A 92 -17.54 -0.39 38.12
N ASN A 93 -16.31 0.04 37.87
CA ASN A 93 -15.55 0.96 38.73
C ASN A 93 -16.14 2.39 38.81
N ASN A 94 -17.19 2.68 38.04
CA ASN A 94 -18.06 3.85 38.21
C ASN A 94 -19.31 3.58 39.08
N CYS A 95 -19.39 2.39 39.68
CA CYS A 95 -20.47 1.91 40.54
C CYS A 95 -21.84 1.85 39.87
N LEU A 96 -21.84 1.58 38.58
CA LEU A 96 -23.01 1.21 37.81
C LEU A 96 -22.98 -0.29 37.54
N LEU A 97 -24.15 -0.91 37.60
CA LEU A 97 -24.32 -2.29 37.18
C LEU A 97 -23.84 -2.44 35.73
N ALA A 98 -23.04 -3.48 35.47
CA ALA A 98 -22.69 -3.90 34.12
C ALA A 98 -23.94 -4.41 33.40
N ARG A 99 -24.13 -3.96 32.16
CA ARG A 99 -25.25 -4.27 31.28
C ARG A 99 -24.77 -4.30 29.84
N CYS A 100 -25.30 -5.25 29.09
CA CYS A 100 -25.17 -5.23 27.65
C CYS A 100 -25.44 -3.85 27.02
N GLY A 101 -24.54 -3.43 26.13
CA GLY A 101 -24.58 -2.16 25.41
C GLY A 101 -23.88 -1.02 26.17
N ASP A 102 -23.01 -1.33 27.13
CA ASP A 102 -22.37 -0.34 27.99
C ASP A 102 -20.85 -0.19 27.79
N GLY A 103 -20.32 -0.94 26.83
CA GLY A 103 -18.94 -0.91 26.33
C GLY A 103 -17.99 -1.83 27.09
N VAL A 104 -18.50 -2.67 28.00
CA VAL A 104 -17.67 -3.51 28.87
C VAL A 104 -18.18 -4.95 28.89
N VAL A 105 -17.37 -5.88 28.37
CA VAL A 105 -17.70 -7.31 28.40
C VAL A 105 -17.38 -7.92 29.77
N ARG A 106 -18.37 -8.61 30.33
CA ARG A 106 -18.20 -9.35 31.60
C ARG A 106 -17.37 -10.62 31.44
N SER A 107 -16.35 -10.77 32.29
CA SER A 107 -15.47 -11.93 32.36
C SER A 107 -15.78 -12.87 33.54
N ASP A 108 -16.62 -12.42 34.49
CA ASP A 108 -16.99 -13.18 35.69
C ASP A 108 -18.02 -14.30 35.44
N LEU A 109 -18.68 -14.29 34.27
CA LEU A 109 -19.70 -15.26 33.88
C LEU A 109 -19.22 -16.19 32.75
N GLY A 110 -19.67 -17.45 32.81
CA GLY A 110 -19.40 -18.45 31.77
C GLY A 110 -20.49 -18.53 30.69
N GLU A 111 -20.14 -19.07 29.52
CA GLU A 111 -21.07 -19.28 28.40
C GLU A 111 -22.29 -20.13 28.83
N GLY A 112 -23.48 -19.52 28.82
CA GLY A 112 -24.75 -20.14 29.24
C GLY A 112 -25.29 -19.68 30.61
N GLU A 113 -24.57 -18.81 31.33
CA GLU A 113 -25.07 -18.15 32.55
C GLU A 113 -25.94 -16.93 32.21
N LEU A 114 -26.96 -16.65 33.02
CA LEU A 114 -27.87 -15.52 32.79
C LEU A 114 -27.10 -14.20 32.96
N GLY A 115 -27.00 -13.41 31.89
CA GLY A 115 -26.23 -12.17 31.87
C GLY A 115 -24.80 -12.33 31.34
N PHE A 116 -24.43 -13.50 30.81
CA PHE A 116 -23.20 -13.69 30.04
C PHE A 116 -23.30 -12.93 28.71
N GLU A 117 -22.23 -12.22 28.37
CA GLU A 117 -22.10 -11.35 27.21
C GLU A 117 -20.89 -11.83 26.41
N ARG A 118 -21.08 -12.11 25.12
CA ARG A 118 -20.01 -12.63 24.24
C ARG A 118 -19.27 -11.50 23.51
N CYS A 119 -19.90 -10.35 23.44
CA CYS A 119 -19.45 -9.07 22.91
C CYS A 119 -20.22 -7.95 23.63
N ASP A 120 -19.73 -6.71 23.59
CA ASP A 120 -20.44 -5.50 23.99
C ASP A 120 -19.76 -4.32 23.26
N ASP A 121 -20.51 -3.59 22.46
CA ASP A 121 -20.01 -2.50 21.62
C ASP A 121 -20.47 -1.11 22.10
N GLY A 122 -21.06 -1.03 23.30
CA GLY A 122 -21.50 0.22 23.91
C GLY A 122 -22.81 0.77 23.37
N ASN A 123 -23.61 -0.03 22.63
CA ASN A 123 -24.91 0.41 22.14
C ASN A 123 -25.98 -0.72 22.16
N ASP A 124 -27.24 -0.36 21.84
CA ASP A 124 -28.42 -1.27 21.86
C ASP A 124 -28.92 -1.58 20.43
N SER A 125 -28.05 -1.57 19.43
CA SER A 125 -28.39 -1.85 18.03
C SER A 125 -28.45 -3.35 17.77
N ASP A 126 -29.32 -3.76 16.85
CA ASP A 126 -29.35 -5.12 16.31
C ASP A 126 -28.75 -5.17 14.89
N GLU A 127 -28.21 -4.06 14.38
CA GLU A 127 -27.74 -3.92 12.99
C GLU A 127 -26.21 -3.81 12.87
N ASP A 128 -25.46 -4.14 13.92
CA ASP A 128 -23.99 -4.11 13.96
C ASP A 128 -23.42 -5.46 14.46
N GLY A 129 -22.10 -5.54 14.64
CA GLY A 129 -21.43 -6.81 14.97
C GLY A 129 -21.77 -7.39 16.34
N CYS A 130 -22.42 -6.63 17.21
CA CYS A 130 -22.86 -7.08 18.52
C CYS A 130 -24.31 -6.66 18.79
N VAL A 131 -25.25 -7.57 18.54
CA VAL A 131 -26.68 -7.26 18.69
C VAL A 131 -27.02 -6.89 20.14
N ALA A 132 -28.14 -6.20 20.38
CA ALA A 132 -28.56 -5.68 21.68
C ALA A 132 -28.74 -6.73 22.81
N GLY A 133 -28.63 -8.02 22.46
CA GLY A 133 -28.54 -9.15 23.39
C GLY A 133 -27.11 -9.55 23.78
N CYS A 134 -26.09 -8.81 23.37
CA CYS A 134 -24.66 -9.09 23.57
C CYS A 134 -24.25 -10.47 23.04
N ALA A 135 -24.79 -10.77 21.88
CA ALA A 135 -24.43 -11.89 21.05
C ALA A 135 -23.80 -11.36 19.76
N PRO A 136 -22.82 -12.06 19.18
CA PRO A 136 -22.31 -11.68 17.87
C PRO A 136 -23.43 -11.77 16.84
N ALA A 137 -23.41 -10.86 15.86
CA ALA A 137 -24.25 -10.96 14.66
C ALA A 137 -24.14 -12.35 14.01
N VAL A 138 -25.25 -12.88 13.51
CA VAL A 138 -25.32 -14.20 12.88
C VAL A 138 -26.00 -14.10 11.53
N CYS A 139 -25.30 -14.57 10.51
CA CYS A 139 -25.83 -14.72 9.17
C CYS A 139 -27.05 -15.65 9.12
N GLY A 140 -28.11 -15.26 8.41
CA GLY A 140 -29.34 -16.00 8.21
C GLY A 140 -30.44 -15.68 9.22
N ASP A 141 -30.34 -14.56 9.96
CA ASP A 141 -31.32 -14.17 10.99
C ASP A 141 -32.37 -13.14 10.50
N GLY A 142 -32.19 -12.64 9.28
CA GLY A 142 -33.09 -11.73 8.57
C GLY A 142 -32.77 -10.26 8.79
N LEU A 143 -31.64 -9.92 9.42
CA LEU A 143 -31.12 -8.56 9.59
C LEU A 143 -29.79 -8.47 8.85
N VAL A 144 -29.52 -7.34 8.19
CA VAL A 144 -28.22 -7.09 7.55
C VAL A 144 -27.39 -6.23 8.49
N HIS A 145 -26.32 -6.80 9.04
CA HIS A 145 -25.44 -6.15 10.00
C HIS A 145 -24.34 -5.33 9.28
N GLU A 146 -24.35 -4.01 9.47
CA GLU A 146 -23.50 -3.06 8.73
C GLU A 146 -22.00 -3.32 8.98
N GLY A 147 -21.24 -3.50 7.90
CA GLY A 147 -19.80 -3.73 7.95
C GLY A 147 -19.39 -5.15 8.36
N ILE A 148 -20.34 -6.02 8.72
CA ILE A 148 -20.10 -7.43 9.05
C ILE A 148 -20.53 -8.35 7.90
N GLU A 149 -21.65 -8.03 7.26
CA GLU A 149 -22.23 -8.82 6.17
C GLU A 149 -22.75 -7.96 5.03
N ALA A 150 -22.70 -8.52 3.81
CA ALA A 150 -23.14 -7.84 2.60
C ALA A 150 -24.62 -8.10 2.28
N CYS A 151 -25.18 -9.20 2.79
CA CYS A 151 -26.57 -9.60 2.65
C CYS A 151 -26.98 -10.52 3.80
N ASP A 152 -28.30 -10.70 3.98
CA ASP A 152 -28.92 -11.72 4.84
C ASP A 152 -30.34 -11.97 4.28
N ASP A 153 -30.68 -13.22 3.98
CA ASP A 153 -31.98 -13.62 3.44
C ASP A 153 -32.86 -14.39 4.46
N GLY A 154 -32.42 -14.43 5.72
CA GLY A 154 -33.14 -14.97 6.86
C GLY A 154 -33.17 -16.49 6.92
N ASN A 155 -32.25 -17.18 6.23
CA ASN A 155 -32.16 -18.63 6.30
C ASN A 155 -30.75 -19.20 6.08
N ASP A 156 -30.60 -20.52 6.30
CA ASP A 156 -29.32 -21.25 6.19
C ASP A 156 -29.17 -21.98 4.83
N SER A 157 -29.47 -21.32 3.71
CA SER A 157 -29.31 -21.87 2.36
C SER A 157 -28.20 -21.14 1.61
N ASP A 158 -27.42 -21.89 0.81
CA ASP A 158 -26.32 -21.34 0.01
C ASP A 158 -26.71 -21.09 -1.47
N GLU A 159 -27.92 -21.51 -1.87
CA GLU A 159 -28.39 -21.53 -3.28
C GLU A 159 -29.47 -20.47 -3.57
N ASP A 160 -29.61 -19.47 -2.71
CA ASP A 160 -30.63 -18.41 -2.77
C ASP A 160 -30.03 -17.00 -2.75
N GLU A 161 -30.73 -16.02 -2.18
CA GLU A 161 -30.42 -14.60 -2.39
C GLU A 161 -29.17 -14.16 -1.63
N CYS A 162 -28.73 -14.94 -0.64
CA CYS A 162 -27.50 -14.78 0.10
C CYS A 162 -26.90 -16.15 0.44
N THR A 163 -25.59 -16.23 0.64
CA THR A 163 -24.93 -17.47 1.12
C THR A 163 -24.96 -17.57 2.64
N ASN A 164 -24.70 -18.75 3.21
CA ASN A 164 -24.57 -18.96 4.66
C ASN A 164 -23.35 -18.27 5.28
N ALA A 165 -22.46 -17.73 4.45
CA ALA A 165 -21.35 -16.89 4.86
C ALA A 165 -21.67 -15.39 4.73
N CYS A 166 -22.94 -15.06 4.42
CA CYS A 166 -23.45 -13.72 4.20
C CYS A 166 -22.69 -12.93 3.14
N GLN A 167 -22.28 -13.67 2.11
CA GLN A 167 -21.72 -13.14 0.88
C GLN A 167 -22.82 -13.11 -0.17
N LEU A 168 -22.84 -12.01 -0.93
CA LEU A 168 -23.72 -11.85 -2.06
C LEU A 168 -23.45 -12.94 -3.11
N PRO A 169 -24.49 -13.37 -3.84
CA PRO A 169 -24.35 -14.29 -4.95
C PRO A 169 -23.28 -13.83 -5.94
N GLY A 170 -22.39 -14.74 -6.34
CA GLY A 170 -21.15 -14.39 -7.01
C GLY A 170 -20.66 -15.45 -7.96
N CYS A 171 -20.44 -15.05 -9.21
CA CYS A 171 -19.99 -15.96 -10.24
C CYS A 171 -18.60 -16.54 -9.99
N GLY A 172 -18.50 -17.87 -10.10
CA GLY A 172 -17.27 -18.64 -9.91
C GLY A 172 -17.08 -19.15 -8.48
N ASP A 173 -18.12 -19.16 -7.65
CA ASP A 173 -18.06 -19.66 -6.26
C ASP A 173 -18.39 -21.16 -6.12
N GLY A 174 -18.86 -21.78 -7.20
CA GLY A 174 -19.18 -23.21 -7.28
C GLY A 174 -20.64 -23.52 -6.96
N LEU A 175 -21.47 -22.51 -6.75
CA LEU A 175 -22.88 -22.60 -6.41
C LEU A 175 -23.71 -21.99 -7.55
N LEU A 176 -24.81 -22.63 -7.93
CA LEU A 176 -25.71 -22.09 -8.96
C LEU A 176 -26.83 -21.29 -8.28
N GLN A 177 -26.68 -19.97 -8.23
CA GLN A 177 -27.56 -19.08 -7.49
C GLN A 177 -28.62 -18.39 -8.38
N PRO A 178 -29.68 -17.79 -7.82
CA PRO A 178 -30.74 -17.15 -8.58
C PRO A 178 -30.24 -15.92 -9.36
N GLY A 179 -30.19 -16.02 -10.69
CA GLY A 179 -29.68 -14.97 -11.57
C GLY A 179 -28.49 -15.41 -12.42
N GLU A 180 -27.93 -16.57 -12.12
CA GLU A 180 -26.83 -17.20 -12.84
C GLU A 180 -27.36 -18.24 -13.83
N ASP A 181 -26.91 -18.17 -15.09
CA ASP A 181 -27.23 -19.20 -16.09
C ASP A 181 -26.26 -20.41 -15.99
N CYS A 182 -25.08 -20.20 -15.41
CA CYS A 182 -24.06 -21.20 -15.12
C CYS A 182 -23.19 -20.75 -13.94
N ASP A 183 -22.48 -21.69 -13.32
CA ASP A 183 -21.35 -21.45 -12.40
C ASP A 183 -20.42 -22.67 -12.47
N ASP A 184 -19.13 -22.48 -12.66
CA ASP A 184 -18.14 -23.56 -12.72
C ASP A 184 -17.03 -23.46 -11.65
N GLY A 185 -17.27 -22.66 -10.62
CA GLY A 185 -16.41 -22.57 -9.43
C GLY A 185 -15.05 -21.95 -9.67
N ASN A 186 -14.90 -21.17 -10.75
CA ASN A 186 -13.69 -20.42 -11.01
C ASN A 186 -13.96 -19.11 -11.78
N GLN A 187 -12.93 -18.26 -11.93
CA GLN A 187 -13.04 -16.94 -12.57
C GLN A 187 -12.38 -16.89 -13.96
N ALA A 188 -12.31 -18.01 -14.68
CA ALA A 188 -11.71 -18.06 -15.99
C ALA A 188 -12.74 -17.80 -17.10
N GLU A 189 -12.72 -16.61 -17.68
CA GLU A 189 -13.60 -16.23 -18.81
C GLU A 189 -13.54 -17.18 -20.04
N THR A 190 -12.52 -18.03 -20.15
CA THR A 190 -12.24 -18.85 -21.35
C THR A 190 -12.77 -20.28 -21.29
N ASP A 191 -13.54 -20.65 -20.25
CA ASP A 191 -14.07 -22.00 -20.10
C ASP A 191 -15.58 -22.07 -20.39
N ALA A 192 -16.39 -22.75 -19.58
CA ALA A 192 -17.80 -22.97 -19.88
C ALA A 192 -18.68 -21.81 -19.39
N CYS A 193 -18.24 -21.11 -18.34
CA CYS A 193 -18.99 -20.05 -17.71
C CYS A 193 -18.16 -18.77 -17.65
N ARG A 194 -18.71 -17.66 -18.13
CA ARG A 194 -18.05 -16.36 -18.03
C ARG A 194 -18.20 -15.81 -16.61
N ASN A 195 -17.34 -14.87 -16.20
CA ASN A 195 -17.40 -14.30 -14.85
C ASN A 195 -18.63 -13.40 -14.62
N ASP A 196 -19.45 -13.19 -15.64
CA ASP A 196 -20.77 -12.57 -15.54
C ASP A 196 -21.92 -13.59 -15.49
N CYS A 197 -21.60 -14.86 -15.24
CA CYS A 197 -22.53 -15.97 -15.06
C CYS A 197 -23.45 -16.23 -16.22
N ARG A 198 -22.91 -16.02 -17.42
CA ARG A 198 -23.49 -16.39 -18.69
C ARG A 198 -22.65 -17.50 -19.32
N GLU A 199 -23.33 -18.45 -19.95
CA GLU A 199 -22.65 -19.47 -20.74
C GLU A 199 -21.81 -18.81 -21.83
N ALA A 200 -20.54 -19.21 -21.95
CA ALA A 200 -19.67 -18.78 -23.04
C ALA A 200 -20.24 -19.26 -24.38
N ARG A 201 -20.40 -18.33 -25.33
CA ARG A 201 -21.03 -18.57 -26.63
C ARG A 201 -20.32 -17.78 -27.71
N CYS A 202 -20.09 -18.46 -28.83
CA CYS A 202 -19.68 -17.84 -30.08
C CYS A 202 -20.38 -16.50 -30.38
N GLY A 203 -19.57 -15.46 -30.55
CA GLY A 203 -19.98 -14.08 -30.81
C GLY A 203 -20.09 -13.21 -29.56
N ASP A 204 -19.61 -13.67 -28.40
CA ASP A 204 -19.61 -12.92 -27.14
C ASP A 204 -18.31 -12.14 -26.87
N GLY A 205 -17.31 -12.31 -27.74
CA GLY A 205 -16.02 -11.63 -27.71
C GLY A 205 -14.96 -12.37 -26.91
N VAL A 206 -15.25 -13.60 -26.46
CA VAL A 206 -14.37 -14.36 -25.58
C VAL A 206 -14.12 -15.77 -26.13
N LEU A 207 -12.88 -16.00 -26.55
CA LEU A 207 -12.48 -17.29 -27.12
C LEU A 207 -12.45 -18.42 -26.09
N ARG A 208 -13.28 -19.44 -26.26
CA ARG A 208 -13.31 -20.64 -25.41
C ARG A 208 -12.10 -21.56 -25.64
N ARG A 209 -11.27 -21.74 -24.60
CA ARG A 209 -10.04 -22.55 -24.64
C ARG A 209 -10.15 -23.90 -23.92
N GLY A 210 -11.27 -24.16 -23.25
CA GLY A 210 -11.50 -25.38 -22.48
C GLY A 210 -11.86 -26.63 -23.30
N LEU A 211 -12.08 -26.49 -24.61
CA LEU A 211 -12.48 -27.58 -25.51
C LEU A 211 -11.41 -27.85 -26.57
N SER A 212 -11.32 -29.10 -27.01
CA SER A 212 -10.47 -29.50 -28.14
C SER A 212 -11.20 -29.33 -29.48
N GLU A 213 -10.45 -29.20 -30.58
CA GLU A 213 -10.97 -28.87 -31.93
C GLU A 213 -12.10 -29.81 -32.42
N ASP A 214 -12.10 -31.06 -31.96
CA ASP A 214 -13.11 -32.07 -32.33
C ASP A 214 -14.37 -32.06 -31.42
N GLU A 215 -14.39 -31.25 -30.36
CA GLU A 215 -15.47 -31.22 -29.37
C GLU A 215 -16.56 -30.21 -29.75
N PRO A 216 -17.85 -30.57 -29.62
CA PRO A 216 -18.95 -29.66 -29.90
C PRO A 216 -18.89 -28.40 -29.03
N GLY A 217 -18.90 -27.23 -29.66
CA GLY A 217 -18.78 -25.93 -28.96
C GLY A 217 -17.35 -25.41 -28.83
N TYR A 218 -16.36 -26.03 -29.48
CA TYR A 218 -15.04 -25.46 -29.70
C TYR A 218 -15.11 -24.21 -30.59
N GLU A 219 -14.34 -23.19 -30.25
CA GLU A 219 -14.25 -21.92 -30.95
C GLU A 219 -12.82 -21.73 -31.44
N ALA A 220 -12.63 -21.56 -32.76
CA ALA A 220 -11.33 -21.29 -33.35
C ALA A 220 -11.00 -19.78 -33.35
N CYS A 221 -12.04 -18.95 -33.34
CA CYS A 221 -11.99 -17.50 -33.21
C CYS A 221 -13.28 -17.01 -32.51
N ASP A 222 -13.29 -15.76 -32.05
CA ASP A 222 -14.48 -15.02 -31.62
C ASP A 222 -14.17 -13.52 -31.75
N ASP A 223 -15.00 -12.76 -32.48
CA ASP A 223 -14.85 -11.32 -32.69
C ASP A 223 -16.02 -10.49 -32.13
N GLY A 224 -16.80 -11.09 -31.22
CA GLY A 224 -17.82 -10.40 -30.42
C GLY A 224 -19.10 -10.07 -31.16
N ASN A 225 -19.35 -10.71 -32.30
CA ASN A 225 -20.59 -10.52 -33.03
C ASN A 225 -20.98 -11.77 -33.87
N GLU A 226 -22.16 -11.74 -34.51
CA GLU A 226 -22.70 -12.85 -35.32
C GLU A 226 -22.64 -12.56 -36.84
N ASN A 227 -21.72 -11.69 -37.27
CA ASN A 227 -21.53 -11.40 -38.68
C ASN A 227 -20.57 -12.43 -39.28
N ASP A 228 -20.86 -12.91 -40.49
CA ASP A 228 -20.01 -13.92 -41.10
C ASP A 228 -18.89 -13.32 -41.97
N ASN A 229 -18.95 -12.02 -42.29
CA ASN A 229 -18.07 -11.37 -43.27
C ASN A 229 -16.90 -10.57 -42.67
N ASP A 230 -16.69 -10.66 -41.36
CA ASP A 230 -15.60 -10.04 -40.60
C ASP A 230 -14.60 -11.09 -40.08
N ALA A 231 -13.93 -10.86 -38.95
CA ALA A 231 -12.73 -11.62 -38.62
C ALA A 231 -13.05 -13.07 -38.24
N CYS A 232 -14.25 -13.32 -37.72
CA CYS A 232 -14.73 -14.63 -37.33
C CYS A 232 -16.18 -14.82 -37.80
N LYS A 233 -16.57 -16.06 -38.12
CA LYS A 233 -17.97 -16.36 -38.47
C LYS A 233 -18.84 -16.57 -37.24
N SER A 234 -20.16 -16.54 -37.43
CA SER A 234 -21.15 -16.89 -36.40
C SER A 234 -21.12 -18.35 -35.92
N ASP A 235 -20.35 -19.22 -36.59
CA ASP A 235 -20.04 -20.59 -36.14
C ASP A 235 -18.64 -20.74 -35.50
N CYS A 236 -17.97 -19.61 -35.24
CA CYS A 236 -16.66 -19.49 -34.62
C CYS A 236 -15.54 -20.22 -35.35
N GLN A 237 -15.68 -20.28 -36.68
CA GLN A 237 -14.63 -20.64 -37.59
C GLN A 237 -14.12 -19.39 -38.31
N PRO A 238 -12.80 -19.31 -38.61
CA PRO A 238 -12.28 -18.22 -39.42
C PRO A 238 -12.83 -18.29 -40.85
N ASN A 239 -12.86 -17.14 -41.53
CA ASN A 239 -13.09 -17.08 -42.97
C ASN A 239 -11.93 -17.74 -43.72
N VAL A 240 -12.28 -18.61 -44.68
CA VAL A 240 -11.35 -19.39 -45.49
C VAL A 240 -11.80 -19.36 -46.93
N CYS A 241 -10.84 -19.10 -47.83
CA CYS A 241 -11.13 -19.11 -49.24
C CYS A 241 -11.85 -20.37 -49.74
N GLY A 242 -12.97 -20.16 -50.41
CA GLY A 242 -13.82 -21.21 -50.96
C GLY A 242 -14.87 -21.74 -49.99
N ASP A 243 -15.22 -20.98 -48.95
CA ASP A 243 -16.25 -21.35 -47.99
C ASP A 243 -17.64 -20.77 -48.33
N GLY A 244 -17.71 -19.94 -49.37
CA GLY A 244 -18.92 -19.31 -49.88
C GLY A 244 -19.24 -17.95 -49.26
N ILE A 245 -18.36 -17.43 -48.39
CA ILE A 245 -18.52 -16.17 -47.67
C ILE A 245 -17.29 -15.32 -47.92
N ARG A 246 -17.50 -14.09 -48.41
CA ARG A 246 -16.38 -13.19 -48.69
C ARG A 246 -15.95 -12.46 -47.41
N GLY A 247 -14.86 -12.92 -46.80
CA GLY A 247 -14.29 -12.37 -45.57
C GLY A 247 -13.28 -11.23 -45.76
N PRO A 248 -12.69 -10.72 -44.66
CA PRO A 248 -11.66 -9.68 -44.68
C PRO A 248 -10.37 -10.18 -45.33
N GLY A 249 -9.89 -9.44 -46.33
CA GLY A 249 -8.70 -9.83 -47.10
C GLY A 249 -9.00 -10.69 -48.33
N GLU A 250 -10.26 -11.09 -48.54
CA GLU A 250 -10.67 -11.88 -49.70
C GLU A 250 -11.17 -10.98 -50.85
N GLY A 251 -10.44 -10.99 -51.96
CA GLY A 251 -10.79 -10.28 -53.19
C GLY A 251 -12.02 -10.88 -53.89
N CYS A 252 -12.26 -12.17 -53.68
CA CYS A 252 -13.40 -12.96 -54.13
C CYS A 252 -13.54 -14.22 -53.24
N ASP A 253 -14.70 -14.87 -53.25
CA ASP A 253 -14.95 -16.22 -52.75
C ASP A 253 -16.12 -16.80 -53.56
N ASP A 254 -15.94 -17.96 -54.20
CA ASP A 254 -16.97 -18.61 -55.00
C ASP A 254 -17.43 -19.98 -54.47
N GLY A 255 -17.11 -20.26 -53.20
CA GLY A 255 -17.48 -21.48 -52.50
C GLY A 255 -16.64 -22.70 -52.86
N ASN A 256 -15.49 -22.51 -53.52
CA ASN A 256 -14.51 -23.55 -53.74
C ASN A 256 -13.08 -22.98 -53.91
N ASP A 257 -12.06 -23.84 -54.01
CA ASP A 257 -10.64 -23.47 -54.18
C ASP A 257 -10.06 -24.08 -55.48
N ILE A 258 -10.80 -23.95 -56.58
CA ILE A 258 -10.39 -24.43 -57.92
C ILE A 258 -9.69 -23.28 -58.65
N ALA A 259 -8.53 -23.56 -59.25
CA ALA A 259 -7.71 -22.52 -59.85
C ALA A 259 -8.21 -21.98 -61.19
N GLU A 260 -9.02 -22.77 -61.90
CA GLU A 260 -9.43 -22.47 -63.27
C GLU A 260 -10.78 -21.75 -63.39
N ASP A 261 -11.44 -21.40 -62.29
CA ASP A 261 -12.67 -20.62 -62.30
C ASP A 261 -12.41 -19.13 -62.03
N SER A 262 -13.43 -18.39 -61.59
CA SER A 262 -13.37 -16.94 -61.46
C SER A 262 -12.66 -16.47 -60.19
N CYS A 263 -12.29 -17.37 -59.27
CA CYS A 263 -11.69 -17.03 -57.98
C CYS A 263 -10.65 -18.06 -57.51
N HIS A 264 -9.38 -17.67 -57.42
CA HIS A 264 -8.30 -18.54 -56.95
C HIS A 264 -7.44 -17.85 -55.90
N GLU A 265 -7.10 -18.54 -54.81
CA GLU A 265 -6.38 -17.97 -53.65
C GLU A 265 -6.98 -16.62 -53.19
N CYS A 266 -8.30 -16.51 -53.27
CA CYS A 266 -9.07 -15.33 -52.87
C CYS A 266 -8.72 -14.08 -53.66
N ARG A 267 -8.26 -14.28 -54.89
CA ARG A 267 -8.01 -13.24 -55.88
C ARG A 267 -8.90 -13.46 -57.10
N PRO A 268 -9.58 -12.40 -57.58
CA PRO A 268 -10.34 -12.48 -58.82
C PRO A 268 -9.45 -12.89 -59.98
N ALA A 269 -10.05 -13.46 -61.02
CA ALA A 269 -9.32 -13.81 -62.24
C ALA A 269 -8.54 -12.60 -62.81
N GLU A 270 -7.25 -12.79 -63.08
CA GLU A 270 -6.31 -11.74 -63.48
C GLU A 270 -5.41 -12.18 -64.63
N CYS A 271 -5.54 -11.52 -65.78
CA CYS A 271 -4.70 -11.78 -66.94
C CYS A 271 -3.20 -11.56 -66.66
N GLY A 272 -2.39 -12.53 -67.05
CA GLY A 272 -0.93 -12.54 -67.00
C GLY A 272 -0.34 -13.25 -65.77
N ASP A 273 -1.10 -14.12 -65.11
CA ASP A 273 -0.66 -14.83 -63.89
C ASP A 273 -0.18 -16.28 -64.16
N GLY A 274 -0.33 -16.75 -65.40
CA GLY A 274 0.10 -18.07 -65.88
C GLY A 274 -0.97 -19.15 -65.72
N ILE A 275 -2.18 -18.82 -65.27
CA ILE A 275 -3.31 -19.72 -65.08
C ILE A 275 -4.40 -19.32 -66.07
N LEU A 276 -4.97 -20.28 -66.81
CA LEU A 276 -6.07 -19.99 -67.74
C LEU A 276 -7.40 -20.05 -66.99
N GLN A 277 -7.94 -18.90 -66.61
CA GLN A 277 -9.15 -18.75 -65.77
C GLN A 277 -10.42 -18.51 -66.60
N ASP A 278 -11.60 -18.61 -65.97
CA ASP A 278 -12.89 -18.45 -66.68
C ASP A 278 -13.05 -17.02 -67.21
N GLY A 279 -13.13 -16.89 -68.55
CA GLY A 279 -13.16 -15.60 -69.26
C GLY A 279 -11.91 -15.30 -70.07
N GLU A 280 -10.81 -16.05 -69.86
CA GLU A 280 -9.56 -15.88 -70.58
C GLU A 280 -9.47 -16.81 -71.80
N VAL A 281 -8.96 -16.29 -72.92
CA VAL A 281 -8.77 -17.06 -74.15
C VAL A 281 -7.31 -17.54 -74.27
N CYS A 282 -6.38 -16.84 -73.63
CA CYS A 282 -4.98 -17.17 -73.45
C CYS A 282 -4.50 -16.54 -72.14
N ASP A 283 -3.42 -17.09 -71.55
CA ASP A 283 -2.62 -16.47 -70.49
C ASP A 283 -1.19 -17.00 -70.66
N ASP A 284 -0.20 -16.11 -70.78
CA ASP A 284 1.21 -16.47 -70.94
C ASP A 284 2.11 -16.00 -69.78
N GLY A 285 1.49 -15.71 -68.63
CA GLY A 285 2.17 -15.37 -67.39
C GLY A 285 2.79 -13.98 -67.38
N ASN A 286 2.37 -13.09 -68.27
CA ASN A 286 2.81 -11.71 -68.30
C ASN A 286 1.73 -10.77 -68.88
N ARG A 287 1.95 -9.45 -68.84
CA ARG A 287 1.00 -8.42 -69.35
C ARG A 287 1.57 -7.61 -70.52
N ILE A 288 2.46 -8.21 -71.29
CA ILE A 288 3.09 -7.57 -72.44
C ILE A 288 2.11 -7.62 -73.62
N GLU A 289 1.95 -6.51 -74.34
CA GLU A 289 0.95 -6.44 -75.42
C GLU A 289 1.47 -6.90 -76.78
N ASP A 290 2.79 -7.05 -76.95
CA ASP A 290 3.42 -7.36 -78.25
C ASP A 290 3.86 -8.83 -78.42
N ASP A 291 3.33 -9.73 -77.58
CA ASP A 291 3.59 -11.17 -77.61
C ASP A 291 2.32 -12.02 -77.85
N GLY A 292 2.36 -13.29 -77.43
CA GLY A 292 1.36 -14.31 -77.74
C GLY A 292 -0.05 -13.98 -77.26
N CYS A 293 -0.16 -13.25 -76.16
CA CYS A 293 -1.41 -12.97 -75.48
C CYS A 293 -1.45 -11.49 -75.08
N LEU A 294 -2.49 -10.78 -75.52
CA LEU A 294 -2.66 -9.39 -75.13
C LEU A 294 -2.87 -9.27 -73.62
N SER A 295 -2.57 -8.11 -73.04
CA SER A 295 -2.85 -7.76 -71.63
C SER A 295 -4.33 -7.92 -71.22
N SER A 296 -5.22 -8.04 -72.20
CA SER A 296 -6.66 -8.34 -72.04
C SER A 296 -7.02 -9.82 -72.15
N CYS A 297 -6.03 -10.73 -72.15
CA CYS A 297 -6.19 -12.18 -72.32
C CYS A 297 -6.92 -12.59 -73.61
N ALA A 298 -6.74 -11.76 -74.63
CA ALA A 298 -7.17 -12.02 -76.00
C ALA A 298 -5.95 -12.43 -76.83
N GLN A 299 -6.16 -13.37 -77.75
CA GLN A 299 -5.09 -13.85 -78.62
C GLN A 299 -4.75 -12.80 -79.69
N ALA A 300 -3.49 -12.38 -79.74
CA ALA A 300 -3.03 -11.38 -80.71
C ALA A 300 -2.99 -11.93 -82.16
N ARG A 301 -3.52 -11.16 -83.13
CA ARG A 301 -3.76 -11.54 -84.54
C ARG A 301 -3.78 -10.32 -85.48
N CYS A 302 -3.16 -10.45 -86.65
CA CYS A 302 -3.25 -9.52 -87.79
C CYS A 302 -4.67 -8.96 -88.01
N GLY A 303 -4.79 -7.64 -87.85
CA GLY A 303 -6.01 -6.84 -87.91
C GLY A 303 -6.61 -6.50 -86.53
N ASP A 304 -5.88 -6.72 -85.44
CA ASP A 304 -6.31 -6.34 -84.08
C ASP A 304 -5.75 -4.98 -83.62
N GLY A 305 -4.90 -4.35 -84.44
CA GLY A 305 -4.31 -3.05 -84.18
C GLY A 305 -3.05 -3.10 -83.30
N VAL A 306 -2.52 -4.29 -82.98
CA VAL A 306 -1.35 -4.47 -82.13
C VAL A 306 -0.26 -5.25 -82.88
N LEU A 307 0.88 -4.59 -83.12
CA LEU A 307 1.98 -5.18 -83.89
C LEU A 307 2.78 -6.21 -83.07
N ARG A 308 2.80 -7.47 -83.53
CA ARG A 308 3.59 -8.55 -82.91
C ARG A 308 5.10 -8.40 -83.10
N GLN A 309 5.85 -8.20 -82.01
CA GLN A 309 7.30 -8.00 -82.04
C GLN A 309 8.12 -9.19 -81.52
N ASP A 310 7.47 -10.16 -80.88
CA ASP A 310 8.10 -11.38 -80.35
C ASP A 310 8.56 -12.37 -81.44
N LEU A 311 8.06 -12.21 -82.68
CA LEU A 311 8.34 -13.10 -83.81
C LEU A 311 9.37 -12.50 -84.78
N GLN A 312 10.17 -13.38 -85.39
CA GLN A 312 11.12 -12.97 -86.42
C GLN A 312 10.44 -12.87 -87.80
N PRO A 313 10.95 -12.05 -88.75
CA PRO A 313 10.37 -11.87 -90.09
C PRO A 313 10.19 -13.13 -90.95
N GLU A 314 10.78 -14.24 -90.53
CA GLU A 314 10.72 -15.54 -91.19
C GLU A 314 9.56 -16.41 -90.68
N ASP A 315 8.91 -16.04 -89.56
CA ASP A 315 7.75 -16.73 -89.00
C ASP A 315 6.49 -16.37 -89.81
N GLU A 316 5.63 -17.37 -90.06
CA GLU A 316 4.40 -17.17 -90.84
C GLU A 316 3.37 -16.29 -90.12
N ARG A 317 3.56 -16.06 -88.81
CA ARG A 317 2.71 -15.21 -87.95
C ARG A 317 3.32 -13.83 -87.67
N TYR A 318 4.42 -13.47 -88.34
CA TYR A 318 5.04 -12.16 -88.26
C TYR A 318 4.26 -11.10 -89.06
N GLU A 319 4.22 -9.88 -88.55
CA GLU A 319 3.47 -8.74 -89.12
C GLU A 319 4.43 -7.59 -89.45
N ASP A 320 4.46 -7.13 -90.71
CA ASP A 320 5.23 -5.93 -91.12
C ASP A 320 4.44 -4.63 -90.82
N CYS A 321 3.12 -4.73 -90.68
CA CYS A 321 2.17 -3.68 -90.33
C CYS A 321 0.87 -4.31 -89.78
N ASP A 322 0.10 -3.59 -88.97
CA ASP A 322 -1.27 -3.96 -88.56
C ASP A 322 -2.09 -2.66 -88.47
N ASP A 323 -3.08 -2.51 -89.34
CA ASP A 323 -3.95 -1.33 -89.43
C ASP A 323 -5.34 -1.55 -88.78
N GLY A 324 -5.49 -2.62 -87.99
CA GLY A 324 -6.71 -2.91 -87.24
C GLY A 324 -7.88 -3.40 -88.11
N ASP A 325 -7.63 -3.73 -89.38
CA ASP A 325 -8.59 -4.35 -90.27
C ASP A 325 -7.96 -5.50 -91.10
N GLY A 326 -8.81 -6.34 -91.70
CA GLY A 326 -8.39 -7.53 -92.47
C GLY A 326 -8.53 -7.37 -93.98
N VAL A 327 -8.50 -6.14 -94.49
CA VAL A 327 -8.76 -5.83 -95.90
C VAL A 327 -7.47 -5.39 -96.65
N ASN A 328 -7.55 -4.99 -97.91
CA ASN A 328 -6.40 -4.90 -98.84
C ASN A 328 -6.42 -3.57 -99.61
N ASP A 329 -6.79 -2.47 -98.95
CA ASP A 329 -7.27 -1.25 -99.62
C ASP A 329 -6.66 0.06 -99.12
N ASN A 330 -5.88 0.05 -98.03
CA ASN A 330 -5.59 1.28 -97.29
C ASN A 330 -4.20 1.40 -96.65
N GLY A 331 -3.34 0.38 -96.65
CA GLY A 331 -1.94 0.56 -96.23
C GLY A 331 -1.22 -0.72 -95.87
N CYS A 332 -1.93 -1.65 -95.23
CA CYS A 332 -1.47 -3.00 -95.01
C CYS A 332 -2.26 -3.97 -95.89
N THR A 333 -1.63 -5.09 -96.26
CA THR A 333 -2.36 -6.20 -96.90
C THR A 333 -2.99 -7.06 -95.80
N ASN A 334 -4.01 -7.84 -96.13
CA ASN A 334 -4.62 -8.82 -95.22
C ASN A 334 -3.70 -10.00 -94.82
N ALA A 335 -2.43 -9.93 -95.21
CA ALA A 335 -1.32 -10.78 -94.78
C ALA A 335 -0.25 -9.96 -94.03
N CYS A 336 -0.62 -8.78 -93.55
CA CYS A 336 0.16 -7.84 -92.79
C CYS A 336 1.49 -7.40 -93.47
N ARG A 337 1.43 -6.93 -94.75
CA ARG A 337 2.58 -6.41 -95.58
C ARG A 337 2.29 -5.12 -96.38
N LEU A 338 3.31 -4.30 -96.69
CA LEU A 338 3.26 -2.98 -97.36
C LEU A 338 3.13 -2.98 -98.92
N ALA A 339 2.54 -1.93 -99.53
CA ALA A 339 2.36 -1.71 -100.99
C ALA A 339 3.40 -0.72 -101.66
N GLN A 340 3.59 -0.72 -103.01
CA GLN A 340 4.62 0.09 -103.73
C GLN A 340 4.19 0.66 -105.12
N CYS A 341 4.64 1.89 -105.48
CA CYS A 341 4.41 2.64 -106.75
C CYS A 341 5.52 2.45 -107.83
N GLY A 342 5.13 2.44 -109.11
CA GLY A 342 5.98 2.26 -110.31
C GLY A 342 6.01 0.83 -110.88
N ASP A 343 5.00 0.02 -110.58
CA ASP A 343 4.90 -1.39 -110.96
C ASP A 343 3.93 -1.64 -112.15
N GLN A 344 3.45 -0.56 -112.77
CA GLN A 344 2.52 -0.52 -113.91
C GLN A 344 1.08 -0.92 -113.56
N ILE A 345 0.70 -0.91 -112.28
CA ILE A 345 -0.64 -1.30 -111.83
C ILE A 345 -1.27 -0.16 -111.04
N VAL A 346 -2.12 0.66 -111.66
CA VAL A 346 -2.85 1.72 -110.95
C VAL A 346 -3.95 1.12 -110.04
N ARG A 347 -3.79 1.22 -108.72
CA ARG A 347 -4.73 0.74 -107.70
C ARG A 347 -5.63 1.87 -107.20
N ALA A 348 -6.94 1.72 -107.40
CA ALA A 348 -7.93 2.72 -107.05
C ALA A 348 -7.94 3.02 -105.54
N GLY A 349 -7.58 4.26 -105.18
CA GLY A 349 -7.51 4.72 -103.79
C GLY A 349 -6.09 4.75 -103.21
N ALA A 350 -5.13 4.06 -103.82
CA ALA A 350 -3.73 4.07 -103.40
C ALA A 350 -2.81 4.84 -104.37
N GLU A 351 -3.19 4.98 -105.65
CA GLU A 351 -2.43 5.79 -106.63
C GLU A 351 -3.30 6.32 -107.81
N GLU A 352 -3.03 7.54 -108.31
CA GLU A 352 -3.83 8.23 -109.34
C GLU A 352 -3.30 8.07 -110.79
N CYS A 353 -2.00 7.85 -110.96
CA CYS A 353 -1.32 7.53 -112.21
C CYS A 353 -0.09 6.63 -111.96
N ASP A 354 0.33 5.79 -112.90
CA ASP A 354 1.62 5.04 -112.83
C ASP A 354 2.21 5.04 -114.23
N ASP A 355 3.37 5.70 -114.40
CA ASP A 355 4.07 5.88 -115.67
C ASP A 355 5.27 4.91 -115.84
N GLY A 356 5.37 3.92 -114.95
CA GLY A 356 6.38 2.86 -114.96
C GLY A 356 7.77 3.30 -114.54
N ASN A 357 7.93 4.50 -113.97
CA ASN A 357 9.20 4.97 -113.43
C ASN A 357 9.01 5.78 -112.13
N ARG A 358 10.04 6.55 -111.71
CA ARG A 358 10.04 7.29 -110.43
C ARG A 358 10.72 8.67 -110.57
N ILE A 359 10.36 9.41 -111.62
CA ILE A 359 10.86 10.76 -111.89
C ILE A 359 9.73 11.75 -111.57
N ASN A 360 10.05 12.91 -110.98
CA ASN A 360 9.05 13.87 -110.48
C ASN A 360 8.69 14.99 -111.48
N GLU A 361 9.47 15.19 -112.54
CA GLU A 361 9.39 16.36 -113.44
C GLU A 361 8.67 16.06 -114.78
N ASP A 362 8.05 14.88 -114.92
CA ASP A 362 7.31 14.43 -116.11
C ASP A 362 5.81 14.17 -115.82
N GLU A 363 5.13 13.32 -116.60
CA GLU A 363 3.66 13.23 -116.63
C GLU A 363 3.01 12.67 -115.35
N CYS A 364 3.78 12.04 -114.45
CA CYS A 364 3.32 11.48 -113.18
C CYS A 364 4.43 11.57 -112.11
N SER A 365 4.12 11.99 -110.88
CA SER A 365 5.12 12.09 -109.80
C SER A 365 5.57 10.70 -109.29
N ASN A 366 6.68 10.61 -108.55
CA ASN A 366 7.06 9.33 -107.88
C ASN A 366 6.17 8.95 -106.69
N ALA A 367 5.14 9.77 -106.38
CA ALA A 367 4.03 9.42 -105.52
C ALA A 367 2.79 8.96 -106.32
N CYS A 368 2.94 8.80 -107.64
CA CYS A 368 1.91 8.31 -108.53
C CYS A 368 0.67 9.26 -108.64
N GLU A 369 0.91 10.58 -108.75
CA GLU A 369 -0.09 11.66 -108.87
C GLU A 369 0.19 12.65 -110.04
N ARG A 370 -0.84 13.37 -110.55
CA ARG A 370 -0.73 14.34 -111.69
C ARG A 370 -0.47 15.79 -111.21
N ALA A 371 0.58 16.43 -111.72
CA ALA A 371 1.05 17.76 -111.28
C ALA A 371 0.11 18.97 -111.57
N ARG A 372 0.01 19.94 -110.62
CA ARG A 372 -0.85 21.16 -110.59
C ARG A 372 -0.34 22.20 -109.55
N CYS A 373 -0.59 23.51 -109.76
CA CYS A 373 -0.38 24.55 -108.73
C CYS A 373 -0.97 24.11 -107.37
N GLY A 374 -0.13 24.11 -106.34
CA GLY A 374 -0.41 23.55 -105.02
C GLY A 374 0.00 22.09 -104.87
N ASP A 375 1.03 21.62 -105.58
CA ASP A 375 1.59 20.25 -105.46
C ASP A 375 3.02 20.21 -104.89
N ALA A 376 3.52 21.34 -104.39
CA ALA A 376 4.81 21.55 -103.78
C ALA A 376 5.98 21.42 -104.76
N ILE A 377 5.70 21.46 -106.07
CA ILE A 377 6.68 21.37 -107.14
C ILE A 377 6.59 22.64 -107.99
N VAL A 378 7.45 23.62 -107.68
CA VAL A 378 7.49 24.90 -108.42
C VAL A 378 7.84 24.68 -109.89
N GLN A 379 6.89 25.02 -110.78
CA GLN A 379 7.06 24.91 -112.23
C GLN A 379 7.57 26.24 -112.84
N ASN A 380 7.97 26.23 -114.12
CA ASN A 380 8.58 27.42 -114.77
C ASN A 380 7.66 28.64 -114.91
N ASP A 381 6.34 28.50 -114.68
CA ASP A 381 5.33 29.56 -114.83
C ASP A 381 4.71 30.02 -113.49
N GLU A 382 5.23 29.60 -112.33
CA GLU A 382 4.73 29.91 -110.97
C GLU A 382 5.73 30.78 -110.15
N GLU A 383 5.25 31.78 -109.40
CA GLU A 383 6.10 32.63 -108.53
C GLU A 383 6.38 31.97 -107.16
N CYS A 384 5.45 31.13 -106.70
CA CYS A 384 5.53 30.28 -105.52
C CYS A 384 4.63 29.04 -105.75
N ASP A 385 4.91 27.92 -105.07
CA ASP A 385 4.00 26.76 -104.96
C ASP A 385 4.29 26.10 -103.61
N ASP A 386 3.34 26.19 -102.69
CA ASP A 386 3.47 25.73 -101.31
C ASP A 386 2.72 24.42 -101.05
N GLY A 387 2.36 23.69 -102.10
CA GLY A 387 1.75 22.37 -101.95
C GLY A 387 0.30 22.38 -101.55
N ASN A 388 -0.38 23.52 -101.68
CA ASN A 388 -1.80 23.58 -101.40
C ASN A 388 -2.54 24.59 -102.31
N ASN A 389 -3.88 24.54 -102.31
CA ASN A 389 -4.75 25.45 -103.09
C ASN A 389 -5.53 26.37 -102.14
N ASN A 390 -4.82 26.99 -101.21
CA ASN A 390 -5.36 27.98 -100.29
C ASN A 390 -5.04 29.40 -100.80
N ASP A 391 -5.98 30.33 -100.61
CA ASP A 391 -5.79 31.74 -100.99
C ASP A 391 -5.50 32.61 -99.76
N HIS A 392 -5.31 31.96 -98.61
CA HIS A 392 -5.21 32.56 -97.29
C HIS A 392 -3.90 32.15 -96.62
N ASP A 393 -2.83 31.90 -97.37
CA ASP A 393 -1.48 31.66 -96.87
C ASP A 393 -0.47 32.40 -97.76
N ALA A 394 0.82 32.09 -97.63
CA ALA A 394 1.88 32.88 -98.28
C ALA A 394 1.85 32.83 -99.80
N CYS A 395 1.25 31.79 -100.39
CA CYS A 395 1.12 31.61 -101.82
C CYS A 395 -0.34 31.43 -102.21
N THR A 396 -0.89 32.39 -102.97
CA THR A 396 -2.28 32.34 -103.44
C THR A 396 -2.57 31.12 -104.33
N THR A 397 -3.85 30.80 -104.51
CA THR A 397 -4.35 29.73 -105.40
C THR A 397 -4.03 29.90 -106.88
N PHE A 398 -3.45 31.04 -107.24
CA PHE A 398 -2.92 31.34 -108.57
C PHE A 398 -1.39 31.36 -108.59
N CYS A 399 -0.74 30.84 -107.54
CA CYS A 399 0.69 30.74 -107.38
C CYS A 399 1.42 32.11 -107.40
N ALA A 400 0.93 33.06 -106.59
CA ALA A 400 1.47 34.43 -106.38
C ALA A 400 1.50 34.86 -104.89
N ASP A 401 2.42 35.75 -104.48
CA ASP A 401 2.63 36.17 -103.07
C ASP A 401 1.50 37.05 -102.45
N ALA A 402 1.19 36.84 -101.15
CA ALA A 402 0.16 37.54 -100.34
C ALA A 402 0.51 38.99 -99.86
N ARG A 403 -0.51 39.82 -99.50
CA ARG A 403 -0.36 41.25 -99.10
C ARG A 403 -1.37 41.70 -98.00
N CYS A 404 -0.89 42.47 -97.02
CA CYS A 404 -1.69 43.05 -95.91
C CYS A 404 -2.55 44.27 -96.31
N GLY A 405 -3.78 44.34 -95.78
CA GLY A 405 -4.79 45.39 -95.96
C GLY A 405 -5.79 45.15 -97.10
N ASP A 406 -5.87 43.92 -97.61
CA ASP A 406 -6.69 43.54 -98.77
C ASP A 406 -8.04 42.90 -98.40
N ALA A 407 -8.36 42.88 -97.10
CA ALA A 407 -9.55 42.29 -96.47
C ALA A 407 -9.58 40.76 -96.48
N ILE A 408 -8.42 40.11 -96.70
CA ILE A 408 -8.24 38.66 -96.59
C ILE A 408 -7.13 38.41 -95.59
N VAL A 409 -7.39 37.60 -94.55
CA VAL A 409 -6.37 37.25 -93.56
C VAL A 409 -5.56 36.07 -94.08
N HIS A 410 -4.31 36.32 -94.47
CA HIS A 410 -3.35 35.31 -94.92
C HIS A 410 -2.66 34.63 -93.73
N VAL A 411 -3.19 33.47 -93.33
CA VAL A 411 -2.74 32.59 -92.25
C VAL A 411 -1.23 32.32 -92.33
N GLY A 412 -0.50 32.74 -91.31
CA GLY A 412 0.96 32.56 -91.21
C GLY A 412 1.79 33.68 -91.85
N VAL A 413 1.15 34.59 -92.59
CA VAL A 413 1.75 35.84 -93.08
C VAL A 413 1.26 37.02 -92.25
N GLU A 414 0.00 37.02 -91.83
CA GLU A 414 -0.59 38.05 -90.98
C GLU A 414 -1.61 37.49 -89.98
N GLU A 415 -1.80 38.18 -88.84
CA GLU A 415 -2.68 37.71 -87.75
C GLU A 415 -4.11 38.29 -87.84
N CYS A 416 -4.28 39.42 -88.54
CA CYS A 416 -5.57 40.04 -88.83
C CYS A 416 -5.47 40.91 -90.08
N ASP A 417 -6.60 41.22 -90.71
CA ASP A 417 -6.72 42.17 -91.82
C ASP A 417 -8.12 42.77 -91.74
N ASP A 418 -8.21 44.08 -91.52
CA ASP A 418 -9.48 44.82 -91.43
C ASP A 418 -9.78 45.67 -92.67
N GLY A 419 -9.11 45.34 -93.78
CA GLY A 419 -9.27 45.95 -95.09
C GLY A 419 -8.67 47.35 -95.21
N ASN A 420 -7.82 47.75 -94.28
CA ASN A 420 -7.12 49.04 -94.31
C ASN A 420 -5.79 49.01 -93.51
N GLU A 421 -5.06 50.14 -93.45
CA GLU A 421 -3.75 50.26 -92.76
C GLU A 421 -3.81 51.30 -91.60
N VAL A 422 -4.98 51.51 -90.98
CA VAL A 422 -5.15 52.44 -89.83
C VAL A 422 -4.74 51.74 -88.53
N ALA A 423 -4.33 52.51 -87.52
CA ALA A 423 -3.98 51.99 -86.19
C ALA A 423 -5.02 52.41 -85.13
N GLY A 424 -5.30 51.52 -84.17
CA GLY A 424 -6.21 51.77 -83.03
C GLY A 424 -7.63 51.20 -83.21
N ASP A 425 -7.85 50.41 -84.26
CA ASP A 425 -8.94 49.48 -84.47
C ASP A 425 -8.48 48.03 -84.22
N ASN A 426 -9.22 47.04 -84.70
CA ASN A 426 -9.01 45.63 -84.33
C ASN A 426 -7.72 45.03 -84.91
N CYS A 427 -7.04 45.74 -85.83
CA CYS A 427 -5.81 45.30 -86.45
C CYS A 427 -4.77 46.43 -86.51
N THR A 428 -3.49 46.10 -86.33
CA THR A 428 -2.40 47.08 -86.48
C THR A 428 -2.01 47.23 -87.96
N PRO A 429 -1.34 48.33 -88.38
CA PRO A 429 -0.92 48.54 -89.77
C PRO A 429 0.08 47.51 -90.33
N ASP A 430 0.70 46.69 -89.47
CA ASP A 430 1.54 45.55 -89.85
C ASP A 430 0.77 44.21 -89.78
N CYS A 431 -0.57 44.30 -89.84
CA CYS A 431 -1.52 43.19 -89.81
C CYS A 431 -1.34 42.21 -88.64
N ARG A 432 -1.14 42.77 -87.43
CA ARG A 432 -1.15 42.03 -86.16
C ARG A 432 -2.31 42.42 -85.28
N VAL A 433 -2.89 41.46 -84.57
CA VAL A 433 -4.02 41.69 -83.65
C VAL A 433 -3.55 42.61 -82.52
N ALA A 434 -4.31 43.67 -82.23
CA ALA A 434 -4.06 44.52 -81.08
C ALA A 434 -4.22 43.69 -79.78
N ARG A 435 -3.23 43.75 -78.89
CA ARG A 435 -3.14 42.93 -77.68
C ARG A 435 -2.84 43.81 -76.48
N CYS A 436 -3.45 43.47 -75.35
CA CYS A 436 -3.11 44.05 -74.06
C CYS A 436 -1.58 44.05 -73.84
N GLY A 437 -1.02 45.21 -73.54
CA GLY A 437 0.42 45.40 -73.34
C GLY A 437 1.16 45.86 -74.60
N ASP A 438 0.46 46.21 -75.69
CA ASP A 438 1.07 46.72 -76.92
C ASP A 438 1.15 48.26 -77.00
N GLY A 439 0.58 48.94 -75.99
CA GLY A 439 0.59 50.39 -75.86
C GLY A 439 -0.60 51.08 -76.54
N PHE A 440 -1.59 50.32 -77.04
CA PHE A 440 -2.76 50.85 -77.73
C PHE A 440 -4.07 50.38 -77.08
N LEU A 441 -4.81 51.32 -76.47
CA LEU A 441 -6.10 51.02 -75.84
C LEU A 441 -7.17 50.60 -76.87
N ALA A 442 -7.39 49.30 -77.02
CA ALA A 442 -8.34 48.72 -77.97
C ALA A 442 -9.80 48.71 -77.44
N PRO A 443 -10.82 48.55 -78.30
CA PRO A 443 -12.22 48.48 -77.88
C PRO A 443 -12.53 47.22 -77.03
N GLY A 444 -12.47 47.37 -75.70
CA GLY A 444 -12.70 46.27 -74.74
C GLY A 444 -11.72 46.29 -73.57
N GLU A 445 -10.62 47.01 -73.70
CA GLU A 445 -9.58 47.15 -72.67
C GLU A 445 -9.88 48.35 -71.77
N THR A 446 -9.66 48.19 -70.46
CA THR A 446 -9.89 49.27 -69.47
C THR A 446 -8.61 50.04 -69.10
N CYS A 447 -7.46 49.43 -69.37
CA CYS A 447 -6.11 49.98 -69.27
C CYS A 447 -5.21 49.25 -70.29
N ASP A 448 -4.09 49.85 -70.68
CA ASP A 448 -2.96 49.23 -71.40
C ASP A 448 -1.73 50.13 -71.13
N ASP A 449 -0.67 49.56 -70.56
CA ASP A 449 0.58 50.26 -70.20
C ASP A 449 1.79 49.79 -71.01
N GLY A 450 1.55 49.08 -72.11
CA GLY A 450 2.56 48.79 -73.13
C GLY A 450 3.61 47.77 -72.72
N ASN A 451 3.31 46.90 -71.76
CA ASN A 451 4.15 45.77 -71.42
C ASN A 451 3.32 44.55 -70.94
N ASP A 452 3.98 43.38 -70.83
CA ASP A 452 3.37 42.11 -70.38
C ASP A 452 3.70 41.78 -68.90
N VAL A 453 3.73 42.78 -68.02
CA VAL A 453 4.04 42.59 -66.59
C VAL A 453 2.76 42.72 -65.75
N ASP A 454 2.34 41.63 -65.10
CA ASP A 454 1.06 41.61 -64.35
C ASP A 454 1.05 42.42 -63.04
N ASP A 455 2.22 42.86 -62.54
CA ASP A 455 2.39 43.50 -61.23
C ASP A 455 2.43 45.04 -61.26
N ASP A 456 2.21 45.66 -62.43
CA ASP A 456 2.25 47.11 -62.62
C ASP A 456 0.85 47.75 -62.85
N ALA A 457 0.75 48.79 -63.70
CA ALA A 457 -0.44 49.64 -63.73
C ALA A 457 -1.64 48.97 -64.42
N CYS A 458 -1.41 47.90 -65.19
CA CYS A 458 -2.43 47.13 -65.87
C CYS A 458 -2.06 45.65 -65.93
N ARG A 459 -3.00 44.76 -65.60
CA ARG A 459 -2.76 43.32 -65.79
C ARG A 459 -2.68 42.98 -67.26
N ASN A 460 -2.02 41.87 -67.59
CA ASN A 460 -1.88 41.32 -68.94
C ASN A 460 -3.22 40.88 -69.58
N ASN A 461 -4.32 40.94 -68.81
CA ASN A 461 -5.70 40.74 -69.28
C ASN A 461 -6.51 42.05 -69.42
N CYS A 462 -5.85 43.20 -69.33
CA CYS A 462 -6.39 44.55 -69.52
C CYS A 462 -7.50 44.95 -68.55
N GLN A 463 -7.41 44.38 -67.34
CA GLN A 463 -8.22 44.74 -66.18
C GLN A 463 -7.36 45.44 -65.12
N SER A 464 -7.98 46.38 -64.40
CA SER A 464 -7.29 47.07 -63.31
C SER A 464 -7.03 46.13 -62.13
N PRO A 465 -5.83 46.20 -61.51
CA PRO A 465 -5.48 45.40 -60.33
C PRO A 465 -6.39 45.62 -59.11
N ARG A 466 -6.64 44.56 -58.35
CA ARG A 466 -7.55 44.40 -57.21
C ARG A 466 -7.14 43.18 -56.38
N CYS A 467 -7.04 43.38 -55.07
CA CYS A 467 -6.93 42.33 -54.07
C CYS A 467 -7.95 41.19 -54.19
N GLY A 468 -7.43 39.96 -54.16
CA GLY A 468 -8.13 38.67 -54.18
C GLY A 468 -8.18 38.01 -55.56
N ASP A 469 -7.21 38.26 -56.43
CA ASP A 469 -7.17 37.74 -57.80
C ASP A 469 -6.02 36.76 -58.10
N GLY A 470 -5.15 36.53 -57.13
CA GLY A 470 -4.06 35.57 -57.16
C GLY A 470 -2.72 36.14 -57.63
N VAL A 471 -2.56 37.47 -57.72
CA VAL A 471 -1.32 38.12 -58.14
C VAL A 471 -0.95 39.23 -57.15
N VAL A 472 0.20 39.16 -56.49
CA VAL A 472 0.63 40.20 -55.53
C VAL A 472 1.12 41.45 -56.28
N GLN A 473 0.42 42.58 -56.13
CA GLN A 473 0.74 43.84 -56.81
C GLN A 473 1.57 44.82 -55.94
N GLU A 474 2.12 45.90 -56.53
CA GLU A 474 2.86 46.93 -55.79
C GLU A 474 1.97 47.64 -54.74
N GLY A 475 2.05 47.19 -53.49
CA GLY A 475 1.25 47.70 -52.36
C GLY A 475 0.47 46.61 -51.60
N GLU A 476 0.44 45.39 -52.11
CA GLU A 476 -0.13 44.20 -51.46
C GLU A 476 0.98 43.39 -50.77
N GLU A 477 0.73 42.90 -49.55
CA GLU A 477 1.67 42.02 -48.81
C GLU A 477 1.43 40.54 -49.18
N CYS A 478 0.21 40.18 -49.59
CA CYS A 478 -0.22 38.85 -50.02
C CYS A 478 -1.40 38.94 -51.02
N ASP A 479 -1.70 37.87 -51.75
CA ASP A 479 -2.96 37.67 -52.50
C ASP A 479 -3.18 36.17 -52.72
N ASP A 480 -4.25 35.61 -52.16
CA ASP A 480 -4.57 34.17 -52.20
C ASP A 480 -5.69 33.81 -53.20
N GLY A 481 -6.03 34.75 -54.09
CA GLY A 481 -7.03 34.54 -55.14
C GLY A 481 -8.47 34.50 -54.65
N ASN A 482 -8.73 34.90 -53.39
CA ASN A 482 -10.08 34.93 -52.86
C ASN A 482 -10.33 36.18 -51.98
N ARG A 483 -11.53 36.28 -51.41
CA ARG A 483 -11.95 37.40 -50.53
C ARG A 483 -12.59 36.89 -49.25
N VAL A 484 -11.90 35.96 -48.61
CA VAL A 484 -12.21 35.44 -47.29
C VAL A 484 -11.34 36.22 -46.30
N GLU A 485 -11.88 36.50 -45.11
CA GLU A 485 -11.19 37.31 -44.09
C GLU A 485 -10.56 36.43 -43.00
N GLY A 486 -10.61 35.10 -43.21
CA GLY A 486 -10.39 34.05 -42.22
C GLY A 486 -9.22 33.10 -42.58
N ASP A 487 -8.47 33.43 -43.62
CA ASP A 487 -7.33 32.70 -44.17
C ASP A 487 -6.06 33.60 -44.19
N ALA A 488 -4.97 33.08 -44.77
CA ALA A 488 -3.64 33.68 -44.69
C ALA A 488 -3.53 35.09 -45.29
N CYS A 489 -4.48 35.51 -46.13
CA CYS A 489 -4.49 36.82 -46.73
C CYS A 489 -5.80 37.56 -46.49
N LEU A 490 -5.73 38.71 -45.81
CA LEU A 490 -6.93 39.51 -45.53
C LEU A 490 -7.51 40.13 -46.81
N ASN A 491 -8.79 40.50 -46.76
CA ASN A 491 -9.52 41.18 -47.85
C ASN A 491 -8.89 42.50 -48.33
N ASP A 492 -7.98 43.07 -47.54
CA ASP A 492 -7.21 44.28 -47.83
C ASP A 492 -5.77 43.97 -48.31
N CYS A 493 -5.46 42.70 -48.60
CA CYS A 493 -4.19 42.17 -49.08
C CYS A 493 -3.01 42.48 -48.14
N LEU A 494 -3.28 42.31 -46.85
CA LEU A 494 -2.31 42.31 -45.78
C LEU A 494 -2.21 40.88 -45.23
N GLU A 495 -0.99 40.45 -44.91
CA GLU A 495 -0.81 39.15 -44.25
C GLU A 495 -1.56 39.14 -42.91
N ALA A 496 -2.24 38.03 -42.62
CA ALA A 496 -2.83 37.77 -41.32
C ALA A 496 -1.76 37.82 -40.21
N ARG A 497 -2.07 38.43 -39.05
CA ARG A 497 -1.13 38.62 -37.95
C ARG A 497 -1.71 38.09 -36.64
N CYS A 498 -0.93 37.24 -35.99
CA CYS A 498 -1.20 36.73 -34.64
C CYS A 498 -1.43 37.84 -33.59
N GLY A 499 -2.48 37.69 -32.79
CA GLY A 499 -2.79 38.55 -31.64
C GLY A 499 -3.68 39.75 -31.98
N ASP A 500 -4.44 39.68 -33.07
CA ASP A 500 -5.34 40.74 -33.53
C ASP A 500 -6.80 40.54 -33.11
N GLY A 501 -7.09 39.40 -32.47
CA GLY A 501 -8.39 39.06 -31.89
C GLY A 501 -9.26 38.21 -32.79
N ALA A 502 -8.74 37.66 -33.91
CA ALA A 502 -9.52 36.88 -34.86
C ALA A 502 -8.77 35.61 -35.31
N LEU A 503 -9.27 34.42 -34.92
CA LEU A 503 -8.68 33.13 -35.29
C LEU A 503 -8.68 32.86 -36.81
N GLN A 504 -7.49 32.87 -37.42
CA GLN A 504 -7.22 32.63 -38.85
C GLN A 504 -6.92 31.15 -39.13
N LEU A 505 -7.86 30.46 -39.77
CA LEU A 505 -7.80 28.99 -39.95
C LEU A 505 -6.62 28.58 -40.85
N GLY A 506 -5.69 27.81 -40.28
CA GLY A 506 -4.51 27.32 -40.97
C GLY A 506 -3.29 28.25 -40.90
N VAL A 507 -3.42 29.39 -40.22
CA VAL A 507 -2.32 30.35 -39.95
C VAL A 507 -1.94 30.31 -38.47
N GLU A 508 -2.92 30.23 -37.58
CA GLU A 508 -2.74 30.21 -36.12
C GLU A 508 -3.61 29.17 -35.42
N ALA A 509 -3.10 28.59 -34.33
CA ALA A 509 -3.82 27.59 -33.53
C ALA A 509 -4.71 28.24 -32.46
N CYS A 510 -4.39 29.46 -32.05
CA CYS A 510 -5.09 30.28 -31.08
C CYS A 510 -4.91 31.78 -31.42
N ASP A 511 -5.80 32.65 -30.94
CA ASP A 511 -5.60 34.12 -30.92
C ASP A 511 -6.39 34.68 -29.73
N ASP A 512 -5.71 35.38 -28.82
CA ASP A 512 -6.31 35.99 -27.62
C ASP A 512 -6.33 37.53 -27.65
N GLY A 513 -6.04 38.12 -28.81
CA GLY A 513 -6.08 39.55 -29.08
C GLY A 513 -4.99 40.36 -28.39
N ASN A 514 -3.92 39.70 -27.93
CA ASN A 514 -2.82 40.37 -27.26
C ASN A 514 -1.45 39.75 -27.61
N ALA A 515 -0.36 40.30 -27.06
CA ALA A 515 1.01 39.88 -27.37
C ALA A 515 1.80 39.60 -26.08
N VAL A 516 1.23 38.77 -25.20
CA VAL A 516 1.81 38.35 -23.93
C VAL A 516 2.30 36.91 -24.06
N GLU A 517 3.60 36.67 -23.88
CA GLU A 517 4.20 35.32 -24.00
C GLU A 517 3.85 34.36 -22.84
N THR A 518 2.89 34.69 -21.97
CA THR A 518 2.68 33.98 -20.69
C THR A 518 1.21 33.66 -20.39
N ASP A 519 0.33 33.79 -21.37
CA ASP A 519 -1.07 33.37 -21.31
C ASP A 519 -1.34 32.22 -22.29
N ALA A 520 -2.61 31.90 -22.55
CA ALA A 520 -3.02 30.68 -23.23
C ALA A 520 -2.61 30.61 -24.71
N CYS A 521 -2.19 31.74 -25.30
CA CYS A 521 -1.73 31.81 -26.67
C CYS A 521 -0.38 32.52 -26.76
N LEU A 522 0.63 31.81 -27.28
CA LEU A 522 1.95 32.38 -27.47
C LEU A 522 1.95 33.46 -28.56
N ASN A 523 2.95 34.34 -28.55
CA ASN A 523 3.08 35.41 -29.56
C ASN A 523 3.36 34.90 -30.98
N ASP A 524 3.72 33.62 -31.12
CA ASP A 524 3.84 32.92 -32.40
C ASP A 524 2.58 32.12 -32.75
N CYS A 525 1.50 32.31 -31.98
CA CYS A 525 0.20 31.71 -32.20
C CYS A 525 0.15 30.19 -32.11
N THR A 526 1.07 29.65 -31.31
CA THR A 526 1.01 28.29 -30.80
C THR A 526 0.29 28.25 -29.46
N THR A 527 -0.46 27.18 -29.21
CA THR A 527 -1.10 26.97 -27.92
C THR A 527 -0.03 26.69 -26.87
N ALA A 528 -0.17 27.28 -25.68
CA ALA A 528 0.69 26.96 -24.54
C ALA A 528 0.68 25.43 -24.28
N GLU A 529 1.86 24.81 -24.24
CA GLU A 529 2.05 23.37 -24.03
C GLU A 529 2.76 23.15 -22.69
N CYS A 530 2.24 22.20 -21.91
CA CYS A 530 2.84 21.78 -20.65
C CYS A 530 4.21 21.12 -20.89
N GLY A 531 5.23 21.51 -20.14
CA GLY A 531 6.58 20.93 -20.17
C GLY A 531 7.55 21.62 -21.13
N ASP A 532 7.30 22.88 -21.50
CA ASP A 532 8.14 23.66 -22.42
C ASP A 532 9.15 24.58 -21.71
N GLY A 533 9.08 24.67 -20.38
CA GLY A 533 9.94 25.43 -19.50
C GLY A 533 9.40 26.81 -19.13
N LEU A 534 8.16 27.15 -19.51
CA LEU A 534 7.58 28.48 -19.34
C LEU A 534 6.24 28.44 -18.57
N LEU A 535 6.25 28.92 -17.32
CA LEU A 535 5.04 28.96 -16.49
C LEU A 535 3.93 29.93 -17.03
N PHE A 536 2.86 29.40 -17.61
CA PHE A 536 1.69 30.13 -18.12
C PHE A 536 0.63 30.39 -17.03
N VAL A 537 0.57 31.64 -16.54
CA VAL A 537 -0.24 32.02 -15.36
C VAL A 537 -1.75 31.91 -15.66
N GLY A 538 -2.41 30.96 -14.99
CA GLY A 538 -3.85 30.73 -15.13
C GLY A 538 -4.21 29.62 -16.13
N VAL A 539 -3.23 29.05 -16.82
CA VAL A 539 -3.35 27.86 -17.67
C VAL A 539 -2.74 26.65 -16.96
N GLU A 540 -1.61 26.84 -16.26
CA GLU A 540 -0.86 25.80 -15.53
C GLU A 540 -0.40 26.27 -14.15
N GLN A 541 -0.17 25.30 -13.25
CA GLN A 541 0.24 25.54 -11.86
C GLN A 541 1.76 25.39 -11.67
N CYS A 542 2.42 24.65 -12.55
CA CYS A 542 3.86 24.42 -12.62
C CYS A 542 4.26 24.17 -14.08
N ASP A 543 5.54 24.33 -14.41
CA ASP A 543 6.19 23.83 -15.63
C ASP A 543 7.69 23.67 -15.32
N ASP A 544 8.24 22.48 -15.54
CA ASP A 544 9.64 22.15 -15.30
C ASP A 544 10.42 21.77 -16.58
N GLY A 545 9.85 22.07 -17.74
CA GLY A 545 10.48 21.89 -19.05
C GLY A 545 10.57 20.44 -19.52
N ASN A 546 9.75 19.55 -18.97
CA ASN A 546 9.63 18.19 -19.46
C ASN A 546 8.23 17.58 -19.21
N LEU A 547 8.00 16.33 -19.66
CA LEU A 547 6.73 15.60 -19.53
C LEU A 547 6.96 14.26 -18.79
N ILE A 548 7.61 14.31 -17.62
CA ILE A 548 7.88 13.14 -16.79
C ILE A 548 6.89 13.14 -15.62
N GLU A 549 6.03 12.11 -15.52
CA GLU A 549 5.01 12.04 -14.44
C GLU A 549 5.57 11.89 -13.02
N THR A 550 6.88 11.71 -12.87
CA THR A 550 7.52 11.36 -11.60
C THR A 550 8.42 12.47 -11.05
N ASP A 551 8.28 13.72 -11.51
CA ASP A 551 8.98 14.87 -10.95
C ASP A 551 7.98 15.92 -10.40
N ALA A 552 8.45 17.16 -10.20
CA ALA A 552 7.70 18.16 -9.44
C ALA A 552 6.45 18.68 -10.16
N CYS A 553 6.36 18.45 -11.47
CA CYS A 553 5.25 18.88 -12.29
C CYS A 553 4.70 17.71 -13.11
N LEU A 554 3.45 17.32 -12.82
CA LEU A 554 2.80 16.23 -13.56
C LEU A 554 2.63 16.60 -15.04
N ASN A 555 2.48 15.60 -15.92
CA ASN A 555 2.25 15.77 -17.36
C ASN A 555 1.05 16.67 -17.73
N ASN A 556 0.16 16.94 -16.77
CA ASN A 556 -0.98 17.83 -16.93
C ASN A 556 -0.75 19.23 -16.31
N CYS A 557 0.48 19.55 -15.96
CA CYS A 557 0.93 20.79 -15.35
C CYS A 557 0.20 21.16 -14.04
N ALA A 558 -0.16 20.12 -13.30
CA ALA A 558 -0.53 20.20 -11.89
C ALA A 558 0.68 19.91 -11.01
N ILE A 559 0.76 20.61 -9.87
CA ILE A 559 1.76 20.33 -8.85
C ILE A 559 1.51 18.93 -8.31
N ALA A 560 2.55 18.10 -8.32
CA ALA A 560 2.48 16.74 -7.80
C ALA A 560 2.18 16.74 -6.28
N ARG A 561 1.36 15.80 -5.81
CA ARG A 561 0.79 15.81 -4.45
C ARG A 561 1.02 14.47 -3.76
N CYS A 562 1.53 14.53 -2.53
CA CYS A 562 1.66 13.40 -1.64
C CYS A 562 0.34 12.63 -1.47
N GLY A 563 0.37 11.31 -1.64
CA GLY A 563 -0.74 10.38 -1.47
C GLY A 563 -1.46 10.00 -2.76
N ASP A 564 -0.78 10.06 -3.91
CA ASP A 564 -1.35 9.74 -5.23
C ASP A 564 -0.87 8.41 -5.84
N GLN A 565 -0.20 7.59 -5.02
CA GLN A 565 0.34 6.26 -5.34
C GLN A 565 1.56 6.29 -6.26
N GLN A 566 2.22 7.44 -6.43
CA GLN A 566 3.45 7.57 -7.21
C GLN A 566 4.55 8.18 -6.34
N ILE A 567 5.79 7.68 -6.43
CA ILE A 567 6.94 8.27 -5.72
C ILE A 567 7.71 9.16 -6.69
N GLN A 568 7.65 10.47 -6.50
CA GLN A 568 8.29 11.48 -7.33
C GLN A 568 9.74 11.74 -6.89
N ALA A 569 10.68 11.42 -7.78
CA ALA A 569 12.10 11.35 -7.47
C ALA A 569 12.69 12.72 -7.08
N GLY A 570 13.05 12.87 -5.80
CA GLY A 570 13.68 14.08 -5.26
C GLY A 570 12.70 15.13 -4.73
N ILE A 571 11.39 14.85 -4.76
CA ILE A 571 10.34 15.63 -4.10
C ILE A 571 9.85 14.89 -2.86
N GLU A 572 9.66 13.57 -2.96
CA GLU A 572 9.16 12.71 -1.89
C GLU A 572 10.01 11.45 -1.71
N GLU A 573 10.07 10.95 -0.48
CA GLU A 573 10.81 9.74 -0.12
C GLU A 573 9.92 8.48 -0.13
N CYS A 574 8.60 8.66 -0.03
CA CYS A 574 7.57 7.62 -0.03
C CYS A 574 6.24 8.18 -0.58
N ASP A 575 5.31 7.30 -0.96
CA ASP A 575 3.89 7.60 -1.23
C ASP A 575 3.09 6.30 -1.05
N ASP A 576 2.07 6.31 -0.18
CA ASP A 576 1.20 5.17 0.13
C ASP A 576 -0.26 5.40 -0.26
N GLY A 577 -0.51 6.36 -1.15
CA GLY A 577 -1.82 6.62 -1.73
C GLY A 577 -2.84 7.28 -0.81
N ASN A 578 -2.42 7.78 0.35
CA ASN A 578 -3.29 8.49 1.28
C ASN A 578 -2.55 9.62 2.03
N ILE A 579 -3.20 10.27 3.00
CA ILE A 579 -2.64 11.42 3.75
C ILE A 579 -2.74 11.23 5.27
N LEU A 580 -2.82 9.98 5.73
CA LEU A 580 -2.83 9.64 7.15
C LEU A 580 -1.44 9.93 7.74
N GLU A 581 -1.40 10.34 9.00
CA GLU A 581 -0.14 10.62 9.70
C GLU A 581 0.37 9.40 10.49
N THR A 582 -0.31 8.26 10.38
CA THR A 582 -0.12 7.07 11.26
C THR A 582 0.37 5.84 10.51
N ASP A 583 0.70 5.96 9.23
CA ASP A 583 1.12 4.87 8.36
C ASP A 583 2.56 5.05 7.86
N ALA A 584 2.91 4.48 6.70
CA ALA A 584 4.28 4.38 6.26
C ALA A 584 4.86 5.65 5.68
N CYS A 585 3.99 6.54 5.21
CA CYS A 585 4.36 7.80 4.64
C CYS A 585 3.62 8.94 5.32
N LEU A 586 4.36 9.82 5.99
CA LEU A 586 3.76 10.98 6.61
C LEU A 586 3.09 11.86 5.55
N ASN A 587 2.13 12.71 5.94
CA ASN A 587 1.44 13.64 5.03
C ASN A 587 2.35 14.65 4.29
N ASN A 588 3.62 14.74 4.69
CA ASN A 588 4.66 15.53 4.05
C ASN A 588 5.58 14.70 3.16
N CYS A 589 5.22 13.45 2.90
CA CYS A 589 5.89 12.50 2.04
C CYS A 589 7.35 12.18 2.43
N VAL A 590 7.56 12.10 3.74
CA VAL A 590 8.78 11.59 4.37
C VAL A 590 8.43 10.25 5.00
N ALA A 591 9.33 9.27 4.84
CA ALA A 591 9.17 7.98 5.49
C ALA A 591 9.17 8.19 7.01
N ALA A 592 8.12 7.73 7.68
CA ALA A 592 8.04 7.75 9.13
C ALA A 592 9.20 6.92 9.72
N GLN A 593 9.83 7.44 10.78
CA GLN A 593 11.06 6.88 11.35
C GLN A 593 10.88 6.63 12.84
N CYS A 594 11.26 5.42 13.26
CA CYS A 594 11.39 5.07 14.66
C CYS A 594 12.07 6.16 15.51
N GLY A 595 11.37 6.66 16.52
CA GLY A 595 11.81 7.71 17.43
C GLY A 595 11.34 9.13 17.05
N ASP A 596 10.30 9.26 16.23
CA ASP A 596 9.71 10.54 15.84
C ASP A 596 8.45 10.91 16.65
N GLY A 597 8.00 10.01 17.52
CA GLY A 597 6.92 10.19 18.48
C GLY A 597 5.56 9.73 17.96
N LEU A 598 5.51 8.96 16.88
CA LEU A 598 4.29 8.48 16.24
C LEU A 598 4.31 6.96 16.05
N ILE A 599 3.38 6.25 16.69
CA ILE A 599 3.27 4.79 16.55
C ILE A 599 2.58 4.44 15.23
N ARG A 600 3.24 3.63 14.40
CA ARG A 600 2.73 3.15 13.11
C ARG A 600 2.00 1.82 13.26
N GLU A 601 0.70 1.84 13.00
CA GLU A 601 -0.16 0.66 13.14
C GLU A 601 0.31 -0.46 12.19
N ASN A 602 0.67 -1.63 12.75
CA ASN A 602 1.21 -2.81 12.05
C ASN A 602 2.64 -2.69 11.48
N VAL A 603 3.42 -1.66 11.85
CA VAL A 603 4.84 -1.54 11.45
C VAL A 603 5.80 -1.41 12.64
N GLU A 604 5.42 -0.64 13.66
CA GLU A 604 6.27 -0.35 14.83
C GLU A 604 5.44 -0.63 16.10
N GLU A 605 5.99 -1.37 17.07
CA GLU A 605 5.25 -1.77 18.29
C GLU A 605 5.21 -0.64 19.34
N CYS A 606 6.17 0.28 19.28
CA CYS A 606 6.30 1.46 20.13
C CYS A 606 7.03 2.60 19.39
N ASP A 607 6.92 3.83 19.87
CA ASP A 607 7.76 4.99 19.51
C ASP A 607 7.68 6.03 20.65
N ASP A 608 8.81 6.29 21.32
CA ASP A 608 8.90 7.20 22.47
C ASP A 608 9.45 8.60 22.12
N GLY A 609 9.57 8.89 20.82
CA GLY A 609 10.05 10.17 20.30
C GLY A 609 11.56 10.36 20.42
N ASN A 610 12.32 9.31 20.69
CA ASN A 610 13.76 9.35 20.68
C ASN A 610 14.40 8.00 20.26
N GLY A 611 15.72 7.88 20.32
CA GLY A 611 16.46 6.69 19.88
C GLY A 611 17.48 6.25 20.92
N ASP A 612 17.14 6.46 22.19
CA ASP A 612 17.84 5.86 23.31
C ASP A 612 17.50 4.36 23.33
N GLU A 613 18.44 3.55 23.79
CA GLU A 613 18.32 2.08 23.76
C GLU A 613 17.97 1.56 25.16
N THR A 614 17.52 2.45 26.04
CA THR A 614 17.44 2.21 27.48
C THR A 614 16.11 2.60 28.11
N ASP A 615 15.16 3.08 27.30
CA ASP A 615 13.83 3.53 27.67
C ASP A 615 12.73 2.71 26.97
N ASP A 616 11.51 3.25 26.95
CA ASP A 616 10.27 2.54 26.64
C ASP A 616 10.26 1.87 25.25
N CYS A 617 11.08 2.35 24.30
CA CYS A 617 11.20 1.79 22.97
C CYS A 617 12.66 1.66 22.50
N LEU A 618 13.05 0.48 21.99
CA LEU A 618 14.39 0.27 21.43
C LEU A 618 14.57 1.03 20.11
N SER A 619 15.81 1.29 19.67
CA SER A 619 16.06 2.04 18.43
C SER A 619 15.60 1.33 17.15
N ASN A 620 15.17 0.07 17.26
CA ASN A 620 14.54 -0.72 16.20
C ASN A 620 13.00 -0.76 16.30
N CYS A 621 12.38 0.02 17.18
CA CYS A 621 10.93 0.11 17.36
C CYS A 621 10.25 -1.18 17.81
N GLU A 622 10.99 -1.96 18.59
CA GLU A 622 10.49 -3.08 19.37
C GLU A 622 10.40 -2.65 20.85
N ALA A 623 9.35 -3.10 21.54
CA ALA A 623 9.17 -2.78 22.94
C ALA A 623 10.29 -3.42 23.79
N ALA A 624 10.87 -2.63 24.69
CA ALA A 624 11.82 -3.11 25.69
C ALA A 624 11.23 -4.32 26.44
N THR A 625 11.89 -5.48 26.36
CA THR A 625 11.34 -6.76 26.82
C THR A 625 12.17 -7.34 27.97
N CYS A 626 11.48 -7.75 29.04
CA CYS A 626 12.07 -8.44 30.18
C CYS A 626 12.74 -9.78 29.79
N GLY A 627 13.99 -9.99 30.18
CA GLY A 627 14.74 -11.25 29.98
C GLY A 627 15.66 -11.27 28.75
N ASP A 628 16.09 -10.11 28.27
CA ASP A 628 16.92 -9.92 27.06
C ASP A 628 18.42 -9.70 27.36
N GLU A 629 18.85 -9.92 28.60
CA GLU A 629 20.20 -9.69 29.14
C GLU A 629 20.56 -8.20 29.36
N GLN A 630 19.61 -7.27 29.20
CA GLN A 630 19.79 -5.84 29.44
C GLN A 630 18.80 -5.32 30.49
N VAL A 631 19.18 -4.25 31.21
CA VAL A 631 18.30 -3.63 32.21
C VAL A 631 17.95 -2.23 31.72
N HIS A 632 16.70 -2.03 31.32
CA HIS A 632 16.14 -0.79 30.82
C HIS A 632 15.70 0.14 31.97
N GLU A 633 16.26 1.36 32.01
CA GLU A 633 16.15 2.27 33.15
C GLU A 633 14.74 2.85 33.26
N GLY A 634 13.97 2.40 34.24
CA GLY A 634 12.61 2.87 34.49
C GLY A 634 11.49 1.94 34.00
N ILE A 635 11.85 0.92 33.21
CA ILE A 635 10.96 -0.17 32.79
C ILE A 635 11.16 -1.42 33.66
N GLU A 636 12.41 -1.80 33.95
CA GLU A 636 12.74 -2.99 34.73
C GLU A 636 13.75 -2.74 35.86
N GLU A 637 13.57 -3.45 36.98
CA GLU A 637 14.47 -3.34 38.13
C GLU A 637 15.61 -4.38 38.08
N CYS A 638 15.45 -5.44 37.31
CA CYS A 638 16.45 -6.49 37.04
C CYS A 638 16.18 -7.19 35.71
N ASP A 639 17.21 -7.88 35.19
CA ASP A 639 17.13 -8.78 34.03
C ASP A 639 18.19 -9.87 34.23
N ASP A 640 17.79 -11.14 34.11
CA ASP A 640 18.68 -12.30 34.17
C ASP A 640 18.64 -13.18 32.92
N GLY A 641 18.25 -12.59 31.79
CA GLY A 641 18.32 -13.17 30.46
C GLY A 641 17.30 -14.28 30.20
N ASN A 642 16.25 -14.38 31.02
CA ASN A 642 15.17 -15.34 30.85
C ASN A 642 13.87 -14.88 31.54
N ILE A 643 12.81 -15.69 31.46
CA ILE A 643 11.47 -15.40 32.03
C ILE A 643 11.02 -16.47 33.03
N ASP A 644 11.95 -17.23 33.61
CA ASP A 644 11.65 -18.31 34.55
C ASP A 644 11.44 -17.74 35.97
N ASP A 645 10.27 -17.97 36.58
CA ASP A 645 10.04 -17.57 37.97
C ASP A 645 10.95 -18.34 38.95
N GLY A 646 11.67 -17.60 39.80
CA GLY A 646 12.39 -18.13 40.97
C GLY A 646 13.92 -18.13 40.88
N ASP A 647 14.51 -17.43 39.92
CA ASP A 647 15.94 -17.12 39.86
C ASP A 647 16.25 -15.67 40.32
N ALA A 648 17.09 -14.91 39.63
CA ALA A 648 17.59 -13.63 40.17
C ALA A 648 16.57 -12.49 40.00
N CYS A 649 15.70 -12.60 39.01
CA CYS A 649 14.63 -11.68 38.67
C CYS A 649 13.29 -12.43 38.57
N ALA A 650 12.17 -11.75 38.81
CA ALA A 650 10.85 -12.31 38.55
C ALA A 650 10.47 -12.08 37.07
N ASN A 651 9.49 -12.82 36.56
CA ASN A 651 9.00 -12.65 35.17
C ASN A 651 8.35 -11.29 34.88
N ASP A 652 8.02 -10.51 35.91
CA ASP A 652 7.58 -9.12 35.83
C ASP A 652 8.76 -8.12 35.96
N CYS A 653 9.98 -8.64 35.86
CA CYS A 653 11.22 -7.88 35.94
C CYS A 653 11.42 -7.10 37.25
N THR A 654 10.83 -7.62 38.34
CA THR A 654 11.02 -7.15 39.70
C THR A 654 12.00 -8.03 40.49
N LEU A 655 12.68 -7.45 41.48
CA LEU A 655 13.65 -8.18 42.30
C LEU A 655 12.97 -9.24 43.18
N ASN A 656 13.37 -10.51 43.04
CA ASN A 656 12.90 -11.60 43.89
C ASN A 656 13.18 -11.35 45.38
N LEU A 657 12.11 -11.32 46.18
CA LEU A 657 12.16 -11.00 47.61
C LEU A 657 13.08 -11.99 48.37
N GLY A 658 13.95 -11.46 49.23
CA GLY A 658 14.88 -12.21 50.06
C GLY A 658 16.15 -12.70 49.36
N GLN A 659 16.34 -12.50 48.06
CA GLN A 659 17.56 -12.91 47.34
C GLN A 659 18.71 -11.91 47.49
N THR A 660 18.39 -10.61 47.59
CA THR A 660 19.38 -9.53 47.66
C THR A 660 19.22 -8.69 48.92
N GLN A 661 20.27 -7.94 49.27
CA GLN A 661 20.20 -7.01 50.40
C GLN A 661 19.22 -5.86 50.15
N VAL A 662 18.98 -5.49 48.88
CA VAL A 662 18.12 -4.37 48.49
C VAL A 662 16.64 -4.73 48.50
N ALA A 663 16.30 -6.02 48.34
CA ALA A 663 14.94 -6.55 48.45
C ALA A 663 14.88 -7.64 49.54
N PRO A 664 15.09 -7.33 50.84
CA PRO A 664 15.04 -8.33 51.89
C PRO A 664 13.58 -8.71 52.23
N ALA A 665 13.33 -9.97 52.55
CA ALA A 665 12.05 -10.35 53.16
C ALA A 665 12.00 -9.92 54.62
N GLN A 666 10.84 -9.65 55.19
CA GLN A 666 10.72 -9.32 56.61
C GLN A 666 11.00 -10.53 57.52
N HIS A 667 10.64 -11.72 57.05
CA HIS A 667 10.90 -12.98 57.72
C HIS A 667 10.75 -14.16 56.75
N CYS A 668 11.35 -15.31 57.09
CA CYS A 668 11.29 -16.50 56.24
C CYS A 668 9.86 -16.98 55.93
N LEU A 669 8.88 -16.67 56.79
CA LEU A 669 7.48 -16.99 56.53
C LEU A 669 6.89 -16.20 55.35
N GLN A 670 7.37 -14.98 55.10
CA GLN A 670 6.85 -14.14 54.01
C GLN A 670 7.20 -14.76 52.66
N LEU A 671 8.41 -15.32 52.55
CA LEU A 671 8.88 -15.97 51.33
C LEU A 671 7.99 -17.16 50.93
N ILE A 672 7.61 -18.01 51.89
CA ILE A 672 6.76 -19.18 51.59
C ILE A 672 5.26 -18.84 51.45
N GLU A 673 4.84 -17.68 51.96
CA GLU A 673 3.48 -17.15 51.75
C GLU A 673 3.32 -16.57 50.33
N ILE A 674 4.39 -15.98 49.78
CA ILE A 674 4.45 -15.49 48.40
C ILE A 674 4.65 -16.66 47.43
N ASP A 675 5.67 -17.48 47.66
CA ASP A 675 5.96 -18.65 46.83
C ASP A 675 6.04 -19.94 47.69
N PRO A 676 4.99 -20.79 47.66
CA PRO A 676 4.99 -22.07 48.36
C PRO A 676 6.07 -23.07 47.91
N GLN A 677 6.77 -22.85 46.79
CA GLN A 677 7.87 -23.68 46.30
C GLN A 677 9.26 -23.19 46.73
N THR A 678 9.36 -22.09 47.48
CA THR A 678 10.65 -21.52 47.89
C THR A 678 11.50 -22.57 48.62
N PRO A 679 12.73 -22.86 48.17
CA PRO A 679 13.55 -23.91 48.76
C PRO A 679 14.16 -23.48 50.11
N SER A 680 14.51 -24.44 50.97
CA SER A 680 15.31 -24.15 52.17
C SER A 680 16.70 -23.59 51.80
N GLY A 681 17.11 -22.47 52.40
CA GLY A 681 18.27 -21.72 51.93
C GLY A 681 18.64 -20.53 52.82
N ILE A 682 19.65 -19.75 52.40
CA ILE A 682 20.03 -18.50 53.06
C ILE A 682 19.37 -17.35 52.30
N TYR A 683 18.62 -16.52 53.01
CA TYR A 683 17.91 -15.37 52.45
C TYR A 683 18.21 -14.10 53.25
N TRP A 684 18.04 -12.95 52.62
CA TRP A 684 18.13 -11.63 53.24
C TRP A 684 16.85 -11.29 53.97
N ILE A 685 16.98 -10.99 55.27
CA ILE A 685 15.89 -10.74 56.19
C ILE A 685 16.02 -9.35 56.84
N ASP A 686 14.93 -8.59 56.85
CA ASP A 686 14.78 -7.30 57.55
C ASP A 686 13.46 -7.23 58.33
N PRO A 687 13.45 -7.69 59.60
CA PRO A 687 12.25 -7.75 60.43
C PRO A 687 11.61 -6.40 60.76
N GLU A 688 12.36 -5.30 60.67
CA GLU A 688 11.91 -3.97 61.04
C GLU A 688 11.33 -3.20 59.84
N GLY A 689 11.74 -3.55 58.63
CA GLY A 689 11.36 -2.88 57.38
C GLY A 689 11.97 -1.48 57.24
N GLY A 690 12.04 -0.97 56.01
CA GLY A 690 12.52 0.38 55.71
C GLY A 690 13.93 0.41 55.12
N ASP A 691 14.92 0.89 55.87
CA ASP A 691 16.29 1.04 55.38
C ASP A 691 17.00 -0.32 55.25
N THR A 692 17.12 -0.82 54.03
CA THR A 692 17.66 -2.15 53.74
C THR A 692 19.16 -2.32 54.03
N ALA A 693 19.86 -1.24 54.40
CA ALA A 693 21.26 -1.31 54.83
C ALA A 693 21.46 -2.13 56.11
N ASP A 694 20.44 -2.30 56.95
CA ASP A 694 20.52 -3.09 58.17
C ASP A 694 19.98 -4.53 58.03
N ALA A 695 19.53 -4.91 56.83
CA ALA A 695 19.13 -6.27 56.48
C ALA A 695 20.28 -7.25 56.69
N PHE A 696 19.94 -8.50 57.02
CA PHE A 696 20.93 -9.54 57.31
C PHE A 696 20.55 -10.90 56.76
N GLN A 697 21.54 -11.72 56.46
CA GLN A 697 21.30 -13.07 55.98
C GLN A 697 20.91 -14.02 57.14
N ALA A 698 19.83 -14.77 56.94
CA ALA A 698 19.39 -15.84 57.83
C ALA A 698 19.06 -17.11 57.05
N TYR A 699 19.23 -18.27 57.69
CA TYR A 699 18.82 -19.53 57.09
C TYR A 699 17.32 -19.75 57.29
N CYS A 700 16.59 -19.89 56.19
CA CYS A 700 15.17 -20.20 56.14
C CYS A 700 14.97 -21.68 55.84
N GLU A 701 14.21 -22.34 56.70
CA GLU A 701 13.80 -23.73 56.55
C GLU A 701 12.35 -23.77 56.05
N MET A 702 12.18 -24.17 54.78
CA MET A 702 10.92 -24.09 54.03
C MET A 702 10.22 -25.45 53.89
N ASP A 703 10.96 -26.56 53.97
CA ASP A 703 10.40 -27.89 53.69
C ASP A 703 9.59 -28.48 54.85
N SER A 704 9.78 -27.94 56.04
CA SER A 704 9.47 -28.65 57.27
C SER A 704 8.23 -28.15 57.98
N ASP A 705 7.18 -28.98 57.98
CA ASP A 705 5.91 -28.78 58.69
C ASP A 705 5.40 -27.33 58.49
N GLY A 706 5.07 -27.08 57.22
CA GLY A 706 4.51 -25.84 56.68
C GLY A 706 5.51 -24.71 56.41
N GLY A 707 6.82 -24.96 56.50
CA GLY A 707 7.88 -24.02 56.13
C GLY A 707 7.92 -22.69 56.88
N GLY A 708 8.71 -21.73 56.39
CA GLY A 708 8.82 -20.38 56.95
C GLY A 708 9.61 -20.26 58.25
N TRP A 709 10.49 -21.22 58.58
CA TRP A 709 11.22 -21.24 59.84
C TRP A 709 12.56 -20.50 59.75
N THR A 710 12.76 -19.48 60.58
CA THR A 710 14.01 -18.70 60.61
C THR A 710 14.98 -19.25 61.66
N LEU A 711 16.21 -19.60 61.26
CA LEU A 711 17.25 -20.07 62.18
C LEU A 711 17.74 -18.92 63.08
N ILE A 712 17.70 -19.12 64.40
CA ILE A 712 18.17 -18.12 65.37
C ILE A 712 19.45 -18.54 66.11
N LEU A 713 19.66 -19.84 66.30
CA LEU A 713 20.78 -20.36 67.09
C LEU A 713 21.18 -21.76 66.62
N ARG A 714 22.49 -22.03 66.53
CA ARG A 714 23.05 -23.38 66.37
C ARG A 714 24.15 -23.62 67.39
N VAL A 715 24.12 -24.77 68.05
CA VAL A 715 25.08 -25.19 69.08
C VAL A 715 25.74 -26.51 68.66
N SER A 716 27.06 -26.60 68.69
CA SER A 716 27.85 -27.77 68.28
C SER A 716 28.81 -28.23 69.39
N ARG A 717 29.15 -29.53 69.41
CA ARG A 717 29.93 -30.15 70.50
C ARG A 717 31.46 -30.00 70.34
N HIS A 718 31.95 -28.98 69.65
CA HIS A 718 33.34 -28.94 69.18
C HIS A 718 34.40 -28.65 70.24
N ASP A 719 34.08 -27.89 71.30
CA ASP A 719 35.05 -27.50 72.33
C ASP A 719 34.96 -28.34 73.62
N ASN A 720 34.22 -29.46 73.58
CA ASN A 720 33.86 -30.30 74.75
C ASN A 720 33.14 -29.54 75.88
N SER A 721 32.65 -28.34 75.61
CA SER A 721 31.82 -27.51 76.45
C SER A 721 30.46 -27.31 75.76
N ILE A 722 29.40 -27.06 76.53
CA ILE A 722 28.12 -26.55 76.01
C ILE A 722 27.80 -25.24 76.75
N ASP A 723 28.84 -24.60 77.29
CA ASP A 723 28.77 -23.39 78.10
C ASP A 723 29.19 -22.17 77.28
N PHE A 724 28.22 -21.29 77.01
CA PHE A 724 28.49 -19.95 76.49
C PHE A 724 29.23 -19.14 77.56
N LEU A 725 30.50 -18.81 77.32
CA LEU A 725 31.30 -17.98 78.24
C LEU A 725 30.80 -16.53 78.17
N SER A 726 30.12 -16.04 79.22
CA SER A 726 29.85 -14.61 79.41
C SER A 726 30.93 -13.96 80.29
N GLY A 727 31.90 -13.33 79.64
CA GLY A 727 32.75 -12.35 80.29
C GLY A 727 32.23 -10.95 79.98
N GLY A 728 31.27 -10.42 80.75
CA GLY A 728 30.88 -8.99 80.77
C GLY A 728 30.30 -8.35 79.49
N GLU A 729 30.56 -8.91 78.32
CA GLU A 729 30.03 -8.53 77.01
C GLU A 729 29.03 -9.61 76.58
N GLY A 730 27.89 -9.67 77.26
CA GLY A 730 26.82 -10.62 76.96
C GLY A 730 26.39 -10.52 75.49
N TRP A 731 26.28 -11.67 74.82
CA TRP A 731 25.68 -11.83 73.49
C TRP A 731 26.09 -10.78 72.45
N SER A 732 27.32 -10.27 72.50
CA SER A 732 27.84 -9.39 71.45
C SER A 732 28.47 -10.26 70.35
N ARG A 733 28.23 -9.88 69.09
CA ARG A 733 28.66 -10.53 67.83
C ARG A 733 30.15 -10.92 67.75
N SER A 734 30.97 -10.58 68.74
CA SER A 734 32.43 -10.60 68.69
C SER A 734 33.08 -11.99 68.82
N ASN A 735 32.37 -13.03 69.25
CA ASN A 735 32.95 -14.36 69.52
C ASN A 735 32.24 -15.57 68.84
N TYR A 736 31.18 -15.35 68.05
CA TYR A 736 30.38 -16.42 67.41
C TYR A 736 30.30 -16.24 65.89
N GLY A 737 30.21 -17.34 65.14
CA GLY A 737 30.17 -17.29 63.67
C GLY A 737 28.87 -16.68 63.12
N ASP A 738 28.96 -15.99 61.99
CA ASP A 738 27.80 -15.46 61.26
C ASP A 738 27.01 -16.59 60.56
N VAL A 739 25.69 -16.43 60.46
CA VAL A 739 24.77 -17.42 59.86
C VAL A 739 24.94 -17.49 58.34
N SER A 740 25.39 -16.41 57.71
CA SER A 740 25.75 -16.31 56.29
C SER A 740 26.77 -17.36 55.81
N ASN A 741 27.58 -17.90 56.73
CA ASN A 741 28.63 -18.89 56.44
C ASN A 741 28.33 -20.28 57.03
N ILE A 742 27.11 -20.53 57.50
CA ILE A 742 26.75 -21.87 57.97
C ILE A 742 26.66 -22.78 56.75
N GLN A 743 27.58 -23.74 56.63
CA GLN A 743 27.37 -24.93 55.81
C GLN A 743 26.37 -25.82 56.57
N VAL A 744 25.09 -25.54 56.38
CA VAL A 744 23.94 -26.11 57.13
C VAL A 744 23.96 -27.65 57.07
N ASN A 745 24.47 -28.20 55.98
CA ASN A 745 24.56 -29.63 55.72
C ASN A 745 25.91 -30.26 56.08
N ASP A 746 26.85 -29.54 56.70
CA ASP A 746 28.12 -30.11 57.16
C ASP A 746 28.06 -30.48 58.66
N PRO A 747 27.86 -31.77 59.00
CA PRO A 747 27.89 -32.25 60.38
C PRO A 747 29.28 -32.14 61.03
N ALA A 748 30.34 -31.83 60.27
CA ALA A 748 31.67 -31.53 60.78
C ALA A 748 31.90 -30.03 61.03
N HIS A 749 30.93 -29.15 60.72
CA HIS A 749 31.10 -27.71 60.94
C HIS A 749 31.09 -27.39 62.44
N PRO A 750 32.22 -26.94 63.02
CA PRO A 750 32.43 -27.09 64.45
C PRO A 750 32.02 -25.90 65.31
N GLN A 751 31.46 -24.84 64.74
CA GLN A 751 31.29 -23.58 65.47
C GLN A 751 29.83 -23.37 65.90
N ASP A 752 29.66 -22.70 67.05
CA ASP A 752 28.38 -22.17 67.50
C ASP A 752 28.05 -20.89 66.71
N HIS A 753 26.78 -20.76 66.32
CA HIS A 753 26.30 -19.62 65.54
C HIS A 753 25.07 -19.00 66.18
N ILE A 754 24.98 -17.67 66.08
CA ILE A 754 23.80 -16.92 66.47
C ILE A 754 23.39 -15.98 65.35
N SER A 755 22.14 -16.09 64.93
CA SER A 755 21.57 -15.22 63.91
C SER A 755 21.25 -13.85 64.51
N PRO A 756 21.37 -12.75 63.75
CA PRO A 756 20.80 -11.46 64.15
C PRO A 756 19.30 -11.54 64.45
N ALA A 757 18.57 -12.47 63.80
CA ALA A 757 17.16 -12.76 64.06
C ALA A 757 16.87 -13.08 65.53
N TYR A 758 17.83 -13.63 66.30
CA TYR A 758 17.65 -13.94 67.72
C TYR A 758 17.16 -12.73 68.54
N GLY A 759 17.65 -11.53 68.20
CA GLY A 759 17.33 -10.29 68.90
C GLY A 759 16.34 -9.37 68.19
N ARG A 760 16.09 -9.59 66.90
CA ARG A 760 15.35 -8.69 66.00
C ARG A 760 14.02 -9.26 65.54
N LEU A 761 13.95 -10.57 65.29
CA LEU A 761 12.74 -11.22 64.82
C LEU A 761 11.81 -11.58 65.99
N SER A 762 10.60 -11.02 65.97
CA SER A 762 9.50 -11.47 66.82
C SER A 762 8.80 -12.65 66.14
N ALA A 763 8.39 -13.63 66.94
CA ALA A 763 7.79 -14.85 66.45
C ALA A 763 6.77 -15.36 67.47
N ASP A 764 5.98 -16.36 67.08
CA ASP A 764 5.00 -17.00 67.96
C ASP A 764 5.46 -18.40 68.36
N ASN A 765 6.09 -19.13 67.46
CA ASN A 765 6.44 -20.53 67.65
C ASN A 765 7.95 -20.74 67.61
N MET A 766 8.41 -21.78 68.30
CA MET A 766 9.82 -22.18 68.30
C MET A 766 9.95 -23.67 68.01
N MET A 767 10.88 -24.03 67.13
CA MET A 767 11.21 -25.40 66.76
C MET A 767 12.67 -25.69 67.10
N VAL A 768 12.94 -26.88 67.66
CA VAL A 768 14.31 -27.33 67.94
C VAL A 768 14.60 -28.62 67.20
N ARG A 769 15.74 -28.66 66.51
CA ARG A 769 16.25 -29.80 65.74
C ARG A 769 17.62 -30.23 66.21
N ASN A 770 17.87 -31.53 66.12
CA ASN A 770 19.17 -32.12 66.43
C ASN A 770 20.12 -32.13 65.22
N ARG A 771 19.64 -32.51 64.03
CA ARG A 771 20.38 -32.36 62.78
C ARG A 771 19.55 -31.65 61.74
N LEU A 772 20.28 -30.97 60.85
CA LEU A 772 19.73 -30.29 59.69
C LEU A 772 19.58 -31.24 58.48
N ASP A 773 20.38 -32.32 58.41
CA ASP A 773 20.45 -33.23 57.25
C ASP A 773 19.39 -34.35 57.19
N GLN A 774 18.60 -34.54 58.25
CA GLN A 774 17.59 -35.61 58.32
C GLN A 774 16.39 -35.18 59.14
N ALA A 775 15.19 -35.60 58.70
CA ALA A 775 13.86 -35.46 59.31
C ALA A 775 13.77 -36.07 60.73
N SER A 776 14.60 -35.59 61.63
CA SER A 776 14.83 -36.16 62.95
C SER A 776 14.23 -35.24 64.01
N HIS A 777 13.01 -35.58 64.42
CA HIS A 777 12.37 -35.18 65.68
C HIS A 777 12.51 -33.69 66.01
N GLY A 778 11.93 -32.84 65.15
CA GLY A 778 11.71 -31.44 65.50
C GLY A 778 10.67 -31.37 66.61
N VAL A 779 11.00 -30.75 67.76
CA VAL A 779 10.03 -30.49 68.81
C VAL A 779 9.57 -29.04 68.69
N ARG A 780 8.26 -28.84 68.56
CA ARG A 780 7.62 -27.53 68.45
C ARG A 780 6.96 -27.14 69.76
N THR A 781 6.88 -25.84 69.99
CA THR A 781 6.06 -25.28 71.06
C THR A 781 4.58 -25.28 70.66
N THR A 782 3.67 -25.49 71.60
CA THR A 782 2.22 -25.27 71.40
C THR A 782 1.83 -23.87 71.90
N ASP A 783 0.74 -23.32 71.36
CA ASP A 783 0.03 -22.12 71.87
C ASP A 783 0.81 -20.79 71.89
N ASN A 784 1.25 -20.28 70.72
CA ASN A 784 1.90 -18.95 70.57
C ASN A 784 2.92 -18.65 71.66
N PHE A 785 3.81 -19.61 71.87
CA PHE A 785 4.75 -19.64 72.99
C PHE A 785 5.59 -18.37 73.17
N LEU A 786 6.07 -17.79 72.07
CA LEU A 786 6.84 -16.54 72.10
C LEU A 786 5.93 -15.31 72.25
N ALA A 787 4.66 -15.41 71.85
CA ALA A 787 3.62 -14.38 71.91
C ALA A 787 4.08 -13.06 71.27
N ASN A 788 4.52 -13.15 70.00
CA ASN A 788 5.06 -12.05 69.21
C ASN A 788 6.19 -11.26 69.93
N ARG A 789 7.12 -11.98 70.56
CA ARG A 789 8.33 -11.40 71.17
C ARG A 789 9.57 -12.00 70.56
N THR A 790 10.67 -11.24 70.56
CA THR A 790 11.97 -11.78 70.16
C THR A 790 12.42 -12.86 71.14
N ALA A 791 13.11 -13.89 70.62
CA ALA A 791 13.66 -14.96 71.44
C ALA A 791 14.56 -14.40 72.54
N ARG A 792 15.37 -13.37 72.24
CA ARG A 792 16.16 -12.60 73.21
C ARG A 792 15.30 -11.98 74.30
N SER A 793 14.18 -11.33 73.95
CA SER A 793 13.29 -10.67 74.90
C SER A 793 12.63 -11.67 75.85
N LEU A 794 12.08 -12.78 75.34
CA LEU A 794 11.47 -13.80 76.19
C LEU A 794 12.49 -14.47 77.12
N ILE A 795 13.64 -14.85 76.56
CA ILE A 795 14.74 -15.45 77.33
C ILE A 795 15.13 -14.47 78.45
N ASN A 796 15.28 -13.18 78.16
CA ASN A 796 15.61 -12.17 79.17
C ASN A 796 14.45 -11.80 80.13
N GLN A 797 13.18 -11.80 79.72
CA GLN A 797 12.03 -11.47 80.59
C GLN A 797 11.74 -12.58 81.60
N SER A 798 11.89 -13.85 81.20
CA SER A 798 11.89 -14.97 82.15
C SER A 798 13.00 -14.85 83.20
N MET A 799 13.95 -13.91 83.03
CA MET A 799 15.08 -13.62 83.92
C MET A 799 14.91 -12.37 84.81
N VAL A 800 13.80 -11.62 84.74
CA VAL A 800 13.63 -10.36 85.51
C VAL A 800 12.51 -10.41 86.56
N ASP A 801 11.61 -11.39 86.52
CA ASP A 801 10.51 -11.49 87.48
C ASP A 801 10.98 -12.07 88.83
N GLY A 802 11.71 -11.24 89.57
CA GLY A 802 12.29 -11.58 90.87
C GLY A 802 13.62 -10.87 91.05
N GLY A 803 13.59 -9.54 91.22
CA GLY A 803 14.77 -8.71 91.44
C GLY A 803 15.70 -9.23 92.54
N ARG A 804 16.69 -10.04 92.13
CA ARG A 804 17.97 -10.41 92.74
C ARG A 804 18.62 -11.44 91.82
N ALA A 805 19.82 -11.13 91.33
CA ALA A 805 20.66 -12.11 90.63
C ALA A 805 20.74 -13.40 91.46
N CYS A 806 20.24 -14.50 90.89
CA CYS A 806 20.09 -15.81 91.50
C CYS A 806 19.19 -15.85 92.76
N SER A 807 17.87 -15.75 92.60
CA SER A 807 16.89 -16.05 93.66
C SER A 807 15.71 -16.86 93.15
N SER A 808 15.34 -17.86 93.93
CA SER A 808 14.41 -18.97 93.63
C SER A 808 12.92 -18.57 93.65
N SER A 809 12.38 -18.12 92.53
CA SER A 809 10.95 -18.16 92.26
C SER A 809 10.70 -18.37 90.77
N VAL A 810 10.14 -19.54 90.43
CA VAL A 810 9.84 -19.95 89.06
C VAL A 810 8.33 -19.92 88.86
N THR A 811 7.88 -19.26 87.80
CA THR A 811 6.51 -19.37 87.29
C THR A 811 6.49 -20.56 86.31
N TYR A 812 5.82 -21.65 86.70
CA TYR A 812 5.71 -22.87 85.90
C TYR A 812 4.44 -22.85 85.05
N PHE A 813 4.55 -23.15 83.75
CA PHE A 813 3.41 -23.50 82.91
C PHE A 813 3.48 -25.00 82.58
N ASN A 814 2.35 -25.70 82.82
CA ASN A 814 2.14 -27.16 82.87
C ASN A 814 2.68 -27.91 84.11
N GLY A 815 1.79 -28.05 85.10
CA GLY A 815 2.09 -28.57 86.43
C GLY A 815 2.51 -30.04 86.51
N SER A 816 3.69 -30.28 87.09
CA SER A 816 3.93 -31.23 88.20
C SER A 816 5.33 -30.98 88.79
N PRO A 817 5.51 -31.15 90.12
CA PRO A 817 6.72 -30.75 90.82
C PRO A 817 7.82 -31.80 90.63
N GLN A 818 9.11 -31.44 90.65
CA GLN A 818 10.16 -31.95 91.57
C GLN A 818 11.52 -31.24 91.35
N HIS A 819 12.05 -30.72 92.46
CA HIS A 819 13.45 -30.39 92.78
C HIS A 819 14.31 -29.48 91.86
N GLY A 820 14.51 -28.23 92.30
CA GLY A 820 15.81 -27.53 92.21
C GLY A 820 15.88 -26.28 91.34
N GLY A 821 15.64 -25.11 91.92
CA GLY A 821 16.45 -23.88 91.76
C GLY A 821 16.80 -23.25 90.39
N TYR A 822 16.28 -23.69 89.25
CA TYR A 822 16.62 -23.13 87.93
C TYR A 822 15.38 -22.84 87.07
N ASN A 823 15.45 -21.79 86.23
CA ASN A 823 14.48 -21.55 85.16
C ASN A 823 14.82 -22.47 83.98
N TYR A 824 13.91 -23.36 83.61
CA TYR A 824 14.04 -24.25 82.46
C TYR A 824 12.93 -23.99 81.45
N LEU A 825 13.30 -23.96 80.17
CA LEU A 825 12.39 -24.05 79.05
C LEU A 825 12.37 -25.50 78.60
N VAL A 826 11.32 -26.24 78.93
CA VAL A 826 11.16 -27.65 78.55
C VAL A 826 10.28 -27.73 77.32
N LEU A 827 10.84 -28.22 76.21
CA LEU A 827 10.10 -28.53 75.00
C LEU A 827 9.65 -30.00 75.11
N SER A 828 8.36 -30.22 75.40
CA SER A 828 7.76 -31.55 75.36
C SER A 828 7.19 -31.82 73.97
N GLY A 829 7.66 -32.88 73.31
CA GLY A 829 7.09 -33.34 72.05
C GLY A 829 5.66 -33.85 72.22
N ASP A 830 4.86 -33.65 71.18
CA ASP A 830 3.52 -34.18 71.06
C ASP A 830 3.55 -35.70 70.81
N GLU A 831 2.55 -36.41 71.33
CA GLU A 831 2.47 -37.87 71.30
C GLU A 831 2.08 -38.39 69.91
N SER A 832 3.06 -38.72 69.08
CA SER A 832 2.80 -39.52 67.87
C SER A 832 3.82 -40.66 67.70
N GLY A 833 3.45 -41.85 68.21
CA GLY A 833 3.95 -43.14 67.71
C GLY A 833 5.27 -43.69 68.28
N ASP A 834 5.15 -44.65 69.20
CA ASP A 834 6.04 -45.81 69.45
C ASP A 834 7.52 -45.65 69.85
N THR A 835 8.00 -44.48 70.28
CA THR A 835 9.23 -44.40 71.10
C THR A 835 9.11 -43.36 72.22
N GLU A 836 9.58 -43.68 73.44
CA GLU A 836 9.44 -42.79 74.60
C GLU A 836 10.07 -41.40 74.36
N PRO A 837 9.35 -40.30 74.66
CA PRO A 837 9.80 -38.95 74.30
C PRO A 837 10.98 -38.50 75.16
N GLY A 838 12.08 -38.16 74.50
CA GLY A 838 13.14 -37.36 75.10
C GLY A 838 12.73 -35.89 75.14
N ARG A 839 13.00 -35.20 76.25
CA ARG A 839 12.72 -33.75 76.36
C ARG A 839 14.01 -32.97 76.14
N ILE A 840 13.94 -31.92 75.31
CA ILE A 840 15.03 -30.95 75.16
C ILE A 840 14.70 -29.76 76.07
N ALA A 841 15.67 -29.34 76.88
CA ALA A 841 15.50 -28.22 77.80
C ALA A 841 16.59 -27.16 77.61
N LEU A 842 16.20 -25.89 77.54
CA LEU A 842 17.12 -24.74 77.55
C LEU A 842 17.11 -24.13 78.97
N ARG A 843 18.27 -23.90 79.58
CA ARG A 843 18.35 -23.30 80.93
C ARG A 843 19.45 -22.24 81.06
N ARG A 844 19.32 -21.33 82.02
CA ARG A 844 20.42 -20.45 82.48
C ARG A 844 21.16 -21.12 83.64
N ALA A 845 22.46 -21.38 83.48
CA ALA A 845 23.34 -21.83 84.55
C ALA A 845 24.19 -20.65 85.06
N CYS A 846 24.26 -20.48 86.38
CA CYS A 846 25.07 -19.45 87.02
C CYS A 846 26.28 -20.13 87.68
N ASN A 847 27.48 -19.86 87.16
CA ASN A 847 28.74 -20.39 87.68
C ASN A 847 29.55 -19.22 88.27
N GLY A 848 29.19 -18.79 89.49
CA GLY A 848 29.78 -17.58 90.11
C GLY A 848 29.24 -16.30 89.46
N ASP A 849 30.13 -15.39 89.04
CA ASP A 849 29.78 -14.14 88.35
C ASP A 849 29.54 -14.32 86.83
N ALA A 850 29.65 -15.55 86.33
CA ALA A 850 29.46 -15.90 84.92
C ALA A 850 28.11 -16.60 84.69
N GLU A 851 27.42 -16.19 83.63
CA GLU A 851 26.10 -16.66 83.23
C GLU A 851 26.19 -17.45 81.91
N SER A 852 25.74 -18.70 81.86
CA SER A 852 25.72 -19.50 80.61
C SER A 852 24.31 -19.99 80.28
N LEU A 853 23.98 -20.09 79.00
CA LEU A 853 22.81 -20.84 78.53
C LEU A 853 23.25 -22.31 78.33
N GLN A 854 22.46 -23.29 78.73
CA GLN A 854 22.79 -24.70 78.56
C GLN A 854 21.63 -25.43 77.90
N VAL A 855 21.94 -26.26 76.90
CA VAL A 855 20.99 -27.17 76.26
C VAL A 855 21.12 -28.55 76.91
N GLY A 856 20.02 -29.12 77.39
CA GLY A 856 19.96 -30.42 78.05
C GLY A 856 18.99 -31.38 77.35
N TYR A 857 19.25 -32.69 77.44
CA TYR A 857 18.36 -33.74 76.94
C TYR A 857 18.05 -34.74 78.06
N THR A 858 16.76 -35.04 78.31
CA THR A 858 16.35 -36.01 79.33
C THR A 858 15.74 -37.26 78.70
N ARG A 859 16.26 -38.45 79.04
CA ARG A 859 15.60 -39.74 78.78
C ARG A 859 14.77 -40.17 79.99
N SER A 860 13.50 -40.48 79.77
CA SER A 860 12.65 -41.19 80.75
C SER A 860 13.19 -42.62 80.93
N GLY A 861 13.68 -42.97 82.12
CA GLY A 861 14.12 -44.33 82.42
C GLY A 861 15.00 -44.46 83.66
N HIS A 862 14.35 -44.75 84.81
CA HIS A 862 14.92 -45.11 86.11
C HIS A 862 15.66 -44.03 86.92
N GLY A 863 14.91 -43.40 87.85
CA GLY A 863 15.43 -42.75 89.05
C GLY A 863 16.02 -41.35 88.81
N ASP A 864 15.19 -40.35 89.03
CA ASP A 864 15.45 -38.90 89.06
C ASP A 864 16.92 -38.48 89.22
N ARG A 865 17.62 -38.39 88.08
CA ARG A 865 18.81 -37.56 87.92
C ARG A 865 18.71 -36.89 86.56
N GLU A 866 18.42 -35.60 86.55
CA GLU A 866 18.64 -34.76 85.38
C GLU A 866 20.13 -34.86 84.99
N VAL A 867 20.42 -35.38 83.81
CA VAL A 867 21.79 -35.47 83.31
C VAL A 867 22.12 -34.17 82.61
N TRP A 868 22.54 -33.18 83.40
CA TRP A 868 23.23 -32.00 82.92
C TRP A 868 24.73 -32.26 82.99
N SER A 869 25.24 -33.19 82.18
CA SER A 869 26.64 -33.60 82.30
C SER A 869 27.54 -32.82 81.35
N GLN A 870 28.50 -32.11 81.94
CA GLN A 870 29.86 -32.12 81.43
C GLN A 870 30.30 -33.59 81.33
N GLY A 871 30.15 -34.20 80.15
CA GLY A 871 30.64 -35.56 79.86
C GLY A 871 29.59 -36.58 79.40
N ASP A 872 29.79 -37.05 78.17
CA ASP A 872 29.61 -38.41 77.63
C ASP A 872 28.28 -39.17 77.63
N HIS A 873 27.13 -38.60 77.98
CA HIS A 873 25.83 -39.29 77.82
C HIS A 873 24.84 -38.64 76.85
N TRP A 874 25.36 -37.88 75.88
CA TRP A 874 24.65 -37.54 74.65
C TRP A 874 24.88 -38.67 73.64
N GLY A 875 23.94 -39.61 73.53
CA GLY A 875 23.99 -40.62 72.47
C GLY A 875 23.79 -39.98 71.09
N ASN A 876 24.81 -40.00 70.24
CA ASN A 876 24.78 -39.57 68.82
C ASN A 876 24.35 -38.14 68.48
N LEU A 877 24.23 -37.23 69.44
CA LEU A 877 23.89 -35.82 69.20
C LEU A 877 25.16 -35.03 68.84
N THR A 878 25.18 -34.39 67.68
CA THR A 878 26.37 -33.74 67.08
C THR A 878 26.25 -32.21 67.02
N ALA A 879 25.04 -31.68 66.83
CA ALA A 879 24.68 -30.27 66.97
C ALA A 879 23.22 -30.15 67.45
N VAL A 880 22.75 -28.93 67.76
CA VAL A 880 21.33 -28.58 67.99
C VAL A 880 21.07 -27.24 67.32
N SER A 881 19.98 -27.12 66.57
CA SER A 881 19.55 -25.89 65.88
C SER A 881 18.17 -25.46 66.36
N VAL A 882 17.99 -24.17 66.61
CA VAL A 882 16.76 -23.56 67.10
C VAL A 882 16.25 -22.58 66.06
N PHE A 883 14.98 -22.74 65.72
CA PHE A 883 14.25 -21.95 64.73
C PHE A 883 13.05 -21.27 65.36
N VAL A 884 12.64 -20.15 64.79
CA VAL A 884 11.41 -19.45 65.16
C VAL A 884 10.54 -19.23 63.93
N ARG A 885 9.23 -19.17 64.13
CA ARG A 885 8.22 -18.85 63.13
C ARG A 885 7.17 -17.94 63.72
#